data_AF-A0AA43HVZ9-F1
#
_entry.id   AF-A0AA43HVZ9-F1
#
_cell.length_a   1.000
_cell.length_b   1.000
_cell.length_c   1.000
_cell.angle_alpha   90.00
_cell.angle_beta   90.00
_cell.angle_gamma   90.00
#
_symmetry.space_group_name_H-M   'P 1'
#
loop_
_entity.id
_entity.type
_entity.pdbx_description
1 polymer ?
#
loop_
_entity_poly.entity_id
_entity_poly.type
_entity_poly.pdbx_seq_one_letter_code
_entity_poly.pdbx_strand_id
1 'polypeptide(L)'
;MRNIIRNYAENAFSLWNHIAFILVLAIALSSCENSDLRTAKDNTDGVATLKVAVNSSSKKGVGMSTSTTNGVWYQNVSNLNSNWYYTWGTFIPDAQQANAPDSEFVPMLWSGSAVTDANIAKLNTLYEQGKIKYVLGFNEPDLKEEANMTVEVALEKWAYLCQNLNPGIKLVSPVTSYPSLKETSWMVQFMDAAIARGLRVDYVGVHIYQPNTASLFTNPISNIYARWGKKVWLTEFGVRDENTGGDPTKNRYTREQILAFMEVLIPQLESMEAVERYAWFSASPTMAGLWPCGLINADGSLTINGQYYSNFGMVENSEFAGGDGSVNNPYLIANASQFNRIREEVSKSYKLIADVNLSTLVPAWTPIPSFSGNIDGNNRQIKGLKYGSIATKGGLITTNTGNIKNISFPDVDITATSAFGVIVGDHSVGIIDNIVVKGTLKSTNTGDLLGGIAAEITGGQISNVYANLTIETTCGMVGGIAGRAKTGASVIANCTTEGSISVRALKTRIAGIVGRGESAVAIRNCLSTMSISATVGGVNGVGGIFGANNNDNMSIDECMFTGRLNNVFMCGGIAGVGANIRNCLVEGQGADMSSPMITVGGTINTSSGGGICGTGKGVIENCVVRNAALSGVTTTALPIAGISSTFQNNGYVSKSIVSNVLLNGTTVHAVAGTAANGTGANADNYVSEMQYFEGGALSSYVPVDNKSGLDGAVKKAADLYERFYRARDFDMANVWRWDTDKPVLVNVGYKGSIAY
;
A
#
# COMPACT_ATOMS: atom_id res chain seq x y z
N MET A 1 -8.14 -59.59 -23.53
CA MET A 1 -8.10 -58.80 -24.79
C MET A 1 -9.01 -57.57 -24.80
N ARG A 2 -10.25 -57.59 -24.27
CA ARG A 2 -11.11 -56.38 -24.22
C ARG A 2 -10.62 -55.22 -23.33
N ASN A 3 -9.81 -55.48 -22.30
CA ASN A 3 -9.26 -54.42 -21.43
C ASN A 3 -7.99 -53.74 -21.97
N ILE A 4 -7.33 -54.32 -22.98
CA ILE A 4 -6.13 -53.72 -23.61
C ILE A 4 -6.55 -52.73 -24.71
N ILE A 5 -7.70 -52.98 -25.36
CA ILE A 5 -8.25 -52.11 -26.41
C ILE A 5 -8.83 -50.81 -25.82
N ARG A 6 -9.34 -50.84 -24.58
CA ARG A 6 -9.91 -49.66 -23.90
C ARG A 6 -8.82 -48.63 -23.50
N ASN A 7 -7.65 -49.10 -23.06
CA ASN A 7 -6.51 -48.23 -22.71
C ASN A 7 -5.79 -47.61 -23.93
N TYR A 8 -5.92 -48.18 -25.13
CA TYR A 8 -5.40 -47.58 -26.36
C TYR A 8 -6.34 -46.51 -26.94
N ALA A 9 -7.66 -46.64 -26.73
CA ALA A 9 -8.64 -45.65 -27.19
C ALA A 9 -8.63 -44.35 -26.37
N GLU A 10 -8.39 -44.43 -25.06
CA GLU A 10 -8.33 -43.24 -24.19
C GLU A 10 -7.02 -42.43 -24.35
N ASN A 11 -5.91 -43.10 -24.67
CA ASN A 11 -4.64 -42.41 -24.96
C ASN A 11 -4.59 -41.77 -26.35
N ALA A 12 -5.32 -42.32 -27.34
CA ALA A 12 -5.42 -41.73 -28.68
C ALA A 12 -6.27 -40.46 -28.72
N PHE A 13 -7.27 -40.32 -27.83
CA PHE A 13 -8.14 -39.14 -27.74
C PHE A 13 -7.44 -37.94 -27.06
N SER A 14 -6.52 -38.20 -26.13
CA SER A 14 -5.66 -37.20 -25.49
C SER A 14 -4.63 -36.59 -26.45
N LEU A 15 -4.05 -37.43 -27.33
CA LEU A 15 -3.04 -37.03 -28.30
C LEU A 15 -3.62 -36.20 -29.47
N TRP A 16 -4.88 -36.45 -29.85
CA TRP A 16 -5.57 -35.69 -30.91
C TRP A 16 -5.94 -34.26 -30.49
N ASN A 17 -6.31 -34.06 -29.22
CA ASN A 17 -6.61 -32.72 -28.69
C ASN A 17 -5.35 -31.84 -28.52
N HIS A 18 -4.16 -32.44 -28.34
CA HIS A 18 -2.90 -31.69 -28.26
C HIS A 18 -2.34 -31.31 -29.65
N ILE A 19 -2.62 -32.10 -30.70
CA ILE A 19 -2.20 -31.79 -32.07
C ILE A 19 -3.14 -30.76 -32.73
N ALA A 20 -4.44 -30.76 -32.39
CA ALA A 20 -5.40 -29.77 -32.88
C ALA A 20 -5.17 -28.35 -32.28
N PHE A 21 -4.62 -28.26 -31.07
CA PHE A 21 -4.32 -26.96 -30.42
C PHE A 21 -3.03 -26.31 -30.96
N ILE A 22 -2.11 -27.09 -31.52
CA ILE A 22 -0.85 -26.59 -32.12
C ILE A 22 -1.04 -26.18 -33.59
N LEU A 23 -2.06 -26.71 -34.30
CA LEU A 23 -2.34 -26.33 -35.69
C LEU A 23 -3.17 -25.04 -35.85
N VAL A 24 -3.85 -24.56 -34.81
CA VAL A 24 -4.63 -23.30 -34.84
C VAL A 24 -3.75 -22.07 -34.54
N LEU A 25 -2.54 -22.25 -34.01
CA LEU A 25 -1.58 -21.16 -33.79
C LEU A 25 -0.62 -20.89 -34.98
N ALA A 26 -0.69 -21.69 -36.06
CA ALA A 26 0.22 -21.59 -37.20
C ALA A 26 -0.42 -21.02 -38.49
N ILE A 27 -1.70 -20.59 -38.44
CA ILE A 27 -2.41 -20.01 -39.60
C ILE A 27 -3.01 -18.65 -39.21
N ALA A 28 -2.14 -17.68 -38.92
CA ALA A 28 -2.48 -16.24 -38.90
C ALA A 28 -1.27 -15.35 -39.25
N LEU A 29 -0.30 -15.89 -40.00
CA LEU A 29 0.85 -15.14 -40.53
C LEU A 29 1.04 -15.51 -42.00
N SER A 30 0.26 -14.91 -42.89
CA SER A 30 0.60 -14.64 -44.29
C SER A 30 -0.61 -14.08 -45.04
N SER A 31 -0.71 -12.76 -45.09
CA SER A 31 -1.19 -11.97 -46.24
C SER A 31 -1.63 -10.58 -45.77
N CYS A 32 -0.79 -9.59 -45.98
CA CYS A 32 -1.18 -8.39 -46.72
C CYS A 32 0.07 -7.54 -47.01
N GLU A 33 0.10 -7.07 -48.24
CA GLU A 33 1.22 -6.53 -48.96
C GLU A 33 1.64 -5.13 -48.48
N ASN A 34 2.93 -4.83 -48.70
CA ASN A 34 3.49 -3.49 -48.70
C ASN A 34 2.90 -2.67 -49.86
N SER A 35 2.10 -1.66 -49.55
CA SER A 35 2.02 -0.43 -50.35
C SER A 35 1.35 0.68 -49.54
N ASP A 36 2.16 1.51 -48.87
CA ASP A 36 2.13 2.97 -49.05
C ASP A 36 3.11 3.64 -48.07
N LEU A 37 4.34 3.81 -48.56
CA LEU A 37 5.29 4.78 -48.05
C LEU A 37 4.77 6.19 -48.36
N ARG A 38 4.19 6.85 -47.36
CA ARG A 38 4.13 8.32 -47.30
C ARG A 38 4.61 8.81 -45.93
N THR A 39 5.89 9.19 -45.93
CA THR A 39 6.59 10.11 -45.04
C THR A 39 5.74 10.78 -43.95
N ALA A 40 5.92 10.37 -42.69
CA ALA A 40 5.58 11.20 -41.53
C ALA A 40 6.81 12.03 -41.16
N LYS A 41 6.69 13.34 -41.41
CA LYS A 41 7.58 14.38 -40.90
C LYS A 41 7.60 14.35 -39.37
N ASP A 42 8.77 14.65 -38.81
CA ASP A 42 8.93 15.22 -37.48
C ASP A 42 7.82 16.23 -37.17
N ASN A 43 7.14 16.05 -36.05
CA ASN A 43 6.42 17.10 -35.35
C ASN A 43 6.38 16.74 -33.86
N THR A 44 7.43 17.15 -33.16
CA THR A 44 7.30 17.68 -31.82
C THR A 44 6.29 18.83 -31.87
N ASP A 45 5.08 18.64 -31.34
CA ASP A 45 4.28 19.65 -30.65
C ASP A 45 2.85 19.13 -30.38
N GLY A 46 2.38 19.37 -29.15
CA GLY A 46 0.97 19.27 -28.80
C GLY A 46 0.58 18.02 -28.01
N VAL A 47 0.86 18.02 -26.71
CA VAL A 47 0.03 17.28 -25.75
C VAL A 47 -1.39 17.84 -25.90
N ALA A 48 -2.24 17.15 -26.65
CA ALA A 48 -3.65 17.44 -26.70
C ALA A 48 -4.22 17.14 -25.31
N THR A 49 -4.38 18.18 -24.49
CA THR A 49 -5.17 18.16 -23.27
C THR A 49 -6.61 17.86 -23.68
N LEU A 50 -6.99 16.58 -23.56
CA LEU A 50 -8.38 16.15 -23.61
C LEU A 50 -9.11 16.87 -22.46
N LYS A 51 -9.80 17.97 -22.78
CA LYS A 51 -10.80 18.57 -21.90
C LYS A 51 -11.96 17.59 -21.78
N VAL A 52 -11.97 16.81 -20.71
CA VAL A 52 -13.12 16.00 -20.32
C VAL A 52 -14.16 16.93 -19.70
N ALA A 53 -15.38 16.90 -20.23
CA ALA A 53 -16.54 17.47 -19.56
C ALA A 53 -16.94 16.56 -18.39
N VAL A 54 -16.74 17.06 -17.16
CA VAL A 54 -16.98 16.34 -15.90
C VAL A 54 -18.37 16.69 -15.39
N ASN A 55 -19.16 15.69 -14.96
CA ASN A 55 -20.31 15.95 -14.08
C ASN A 55 -19.75 16.27 -12.68
N SER A 56 -19.36 17.51 -12.48
CA SER A 56 -18.94 18.06 -11.19
C SER A 56 -20.17 18.34 -10.32
N SER A 57 -20.03 18.34 -8.99
CA SER A 57 -21.10 18.80 -8.09
C SER A 57 -21.55 20.22 -8.48
N SER A 58 -22.76 20.38 -8.99
CA SER A 58 -23.29 21.71 -9.32
C SER A 58 -23.45 22.65 -8.10
N LYS A 59 -23.36 22.13 -6.87
CA LYS A 59 -23.60 22.86 -5.62
C LYS A 59 -22.33 23.40 -4.96
N LYS A 60 -21.19 22.71 -5.13
CA LYS A 60 -19.92 22.99 -4.45
C LYS A 60 -19.27 24.28 -4.93
N GLY A 61 -19.06 25.23 -4.04
CA GLY A 61 -18.33 26.47 -4.27
C GLY A 61 -17.34 26.82 -3.18
N VAL A 62 -16.77 28.02 -3.22
CA VAL A 62 -15.86 28.50 -2.15
C VAL A 62 -15.93 30.02 -2.02
N GLY A 63 -15.87 30.52 -0.78
CA GLY A 63 -15.56 31.93 -0.51
C GLY A 63 -14.05 32.10 -0.43
N MET A 64 -13.46 32.99 -1.22
CA MET A 64 -12.00 33.20 -1.24
C MET A 64 -11.65 34.68 -1.32
N SER A 65 -10.85 35.17 -0.36
CA SER A 65 -10.49 36.58 -0.32
C SER A 65 -9.46 36.88 -1.41
N THR A 66 -9.67 37.93 -2.18
CA THR A 66 -8.69 38.42 -3.18
C THR A 66 -7.38 38.90 -2.55
N SER A 67 -7.37 39.06 -1.22
CA SER A 67 -6.23 39.50 -0.41
C SER A 67 -5.67 38.37 0.48
N THR A 68 -6.02 37.11 0.23
CA THR A 68 -5.47 35.97 0.99
C THR A 68 -3.95 35.95 0.95
N THR A 69 -3.33 35.59 2.06
CA THR A 69 -1.88 35.37 2.18
C THR A 69 -1.49 33.89 2.14
N ASN A 70 -2.47 32.98 2.10
CA ASN A 70 -2.25 31.54 1.99
C ASN A 70 -2.38 31.15 0.52
N GLY A 71 -1.26 30.99 -0.17
CA GLY A 71 -1.25 30.80 -1.63
C GLY A 71 -1.78 32.03 -2.40
N VAL A 72 -2.41 31.79 -3.54
CA VAL A 72 -2.93 32.82 -4.44
C VAL A 72 -4.41 32.57 -4.70
N TRP A 73 -5.27 33.55 -4.44
CA TRP A 73 -6.73 33.34 -4.37
C TRP A 73 -7.34 32.63 -5.60
N TYR A 74 -6.98 33.04 -6.82
CA TYR A 74 -7.54 32.46 -8.04
C TYR A 74 -7.02 31.05 -8.29
N GLN A 75 -5.77 30.79 -7.90
CA GLN A 75 -5.18 29.47 -7.99
C GLN A 75 -5.78 28.55 -6.93
N ASN A 76 -6.06 29.06 -5.73
CA ASN A 76 -6.75 28.32 -4.67
C ASN A 76 -8.16 27.91 -5.10
N VAL A 77 -8.94 28.81 -5.73
CA VAL A 77 -10.27 28.48 -6.27
C VAL A 77 -10.16 27.35 -7.31
N SER A 78 -9.19 27.45 -8.21
CA SER A 78 -8.96 26.45 -9.26
C SER A 78 -8.55 25.10 -8.66
N ASN A 79 -7.63 25.09 -7.69
CA ASN A 79 -7.14 23.88 -7.02
C ASN A 79 -8.22 23.16 -6.20
N LEU A 80 -9.26 23.88 -5.77
CA LEU A 80 -10.40 23.31 -5.04
C LEU A 80 -11.50 22.76 -5.97
N ASN A 81 -11.33 22.86 -7.29
CA ASN A 81 -12.29 22.37 -8.27
C ASN A 81 -13.74 22.81 -7.95
N SER A 82 -13.89 24.08 -7.52
CA SER A 82 -15.16 24.68 -7.15
C SER A 82 -15.91 25.15 -8.40
N ASN A 83 -17.21 24.88 -8.50
CA ASN A 83 -18.01 25.26 -9.68
C ASN A 83 -18.47 26.72 -9.66
N TRP A 84 -18.44 27.33 -8.49
CA TRP A 84 -18.68 28.74 -8.30
C TRP A 84 -17.83 29.27 -7.14
N TYR A 85 -17.61 30.57 -7.11
CA TYR A 85 -16.91 31.23 -6.02
C TYR A 85 -17.43 32.65 -5.82
N TYR A 86 -17.16 33.20 -4.64
CA TYR A 86 -17.37 34.61 -4.33
C TYR A 86 -16.21 35.11 -3.46
N THR A 87 -16.08 36.43 -3.35
CA THR A 87 -14.91 37.06 -2.70
C THR A 87 -15.31 38.12 -1.67
N TRP A 88 -16.56 38.07 -1.18
CA TRP A 88 -17.23 39.12 -0.39
C TRP A 88 -17.34 40.51 -1.07
N GLY A 89 -16.73 40.68 -2.24
CA GLY A 89 -16.79 41.89 -3.05
C GLY A 89 -17.86 41.84 -4.14
N THR A 90 -18.24 43.01 -4.64
CA THR A 90 -19.20 43.12 -5.75
C THR A 90 -18.56 42.75 -7.09
N PHE A 91 -17.28 43.04 -7.29
CA PHE A 91 -16.54 42.71 -8.51
C PHE A 91 -15.14 42.20 -8.18
N ILE A 92 -14.61 41.37 -9.08
CA ILE A 92 -13.18 41.08 -9.12
C ILE A 92 -12.45 42.40 -9.44
N PRO A 93 -11.41 42.78 -8.67
CA PRO A 93 -10.63 43.98 -8.94
C PRO A 93 -10.10 44.00 -10.38
N ASP A 94 -10.13 45.15 -11.04
CA ASP A 94 -9.79 45.26 -12.47
C ASP A 94 -8.39 44.72 -12.79
N ALA A 95 -7.43 44.95 -11.90
CA ALA A 95 -6.05 44.43 -12.02
C ALA A 95 -5.95 42.90 -11.93
N GLN A 96 -6.99 42.22 -11.46
CA GLN A 96 -7.04 40.76 -11.28
C GLN A 96 -8.08 40.08 -12.19
N GLN A 97 -8.82 40.83 -13.02
CA GLN A 97 -9.81 40.28 -13.96
C GLN A 97 -9.21 39.23 -14.90
N ALA A 98 -7.97 39.44 -15.36
CA ALA A 98 -7.28 38.49 -16.24
C ALA A 98 -6.96 37.14 -15.57
N ASN A 99 -7.01 37.08 -14.24
CA ASN A 99 -6.73 35.88 -13.46
C ASN A 99 -8.01 35.22 -12.92
N ALA A 100 -9.20 35.72 -13.29
CA ALA A 100 -10.45 35.17 -12.81
C ALA A 100 -10.55 33.66 -13.15
N PRO A 101 -10.82 32.78 -12.18
CA PRO A 101 -11.05 31.37 -12.43
C PRO A 101 -12.19 31.12 -13.43
N ASP A 102 -12.12 30.00 -14.15
CA ASP A 102 -13.15 29.55 -15.12
C ASP A 102 -14.52 29.26 -14.47
N SER A 103 -14.55 29.04 -13.15
CA SER A 103 -15.79 28.80 -12.40
C SER A 103 -16.67 30.03 -12.28
N GLU A 104 -17.95 29.85 -11.94
CA GLU A 104 -18.90 30.97 -11.90
C GLU A 104 -18.56 31.94 -10.74
N PHE A 105 -18.24 33.19 -11.07
CA PHE A 105 -18.16 34.25 -10.08
C PHE A 105 -19.56 34.72 -9.67
N VAL A 106 -19.81 34.77 -8.36
CA VAL A 106 -21.06 35.30 -7.79
C VAL A 106 -20.78 36.61 -7.05
N PRO A 107 -21.23 37.76 -7.59
CA PRO A 107 -21.14 39.06 -6.92
C PRO A 107 -21.85 39.11 -5.58
N MET A 108 -21.29 39.87 -4.63
CA MET A 108 -21.94 40.21 -3.37
C MET A 108 -22.09 41.74 -3.22
N LEU A 109 -23.28 42.17 -2.80
CA LEU A 109 -23.51 43.53 -2.34
C LEU A 109 -23.37 43.52 -0.82
N TRP A 110 -22.12 43.62 -0.33
CA TRP A 110 -21.78 43.34 1.07
C TRP A 110 -22.60 44.14 2.09
N SER A 111 -22.94 45.40 1.81
CA SER A 111 -23.89 46.20 2.61
C SER A 111 -24.71 47.16 1.74
N GLY A 112 -25.61 47.91 2.36
CA GLY A 112 -26.45 48.91 1.69
C GLY A 112 -25.67 50.03 0.97
N SER A 113 -24.39 50.23 1.28
CA SER A 113 -23.52 51.20 0.57
C SER A 113 -23.12 50.70 -0.82
N ALA A 114 -23.13 49.39 -1.06
CA ALA A 114 -22.85 48.79 -2.36
C ALA A 114 -24.06 48.93 -3.32
N VAL A 115 -25.24 49.28 -2.81
CA VAL A 115 -26.46 49.47 -3.60
C VAL A 115 -26.46 50.88 -4.20
N THR A 116 -25.78 51.01 -5.34
CA THR A 116 -25.64 52.26 -6.11
C THR A 116 -26.05 52.04 -7.56
N ASP A 117 -26.48 53.11 -8.25
CA ASP A 117 -26.78 53.08 -9.69
C ASP A 117 -25.63 52.48 -10.50
N ALA A 118 -24.40 52.88 -10.19
CA ALA A 118 -23.20 52.43 -10.91
C ALA A 118 -22.97 50.91 -10.77
N ASN A 119 -23.10 50.37 -9.56
CA ASN A 119 -22.93 48.94 -9.32
C ASN A 119 -24.05 48.13 -9.99
N ILE A 120 -25.30 48.59 -9.88
CA ILE A 120 -26.46 47.93 -10.50
C ILE A 120 -26.35 47.94 -12.02
N ALA A 121 -25.98 49.07 -12.64
CA ALA A 121 -25.76 49.16 -14.08
C ALA A 121 -24.67 48.18 -14.55
N LYS A 122 -23.56 48.07 -13.81
CA LYS A 122 -22.49 47.11 -14.11
C LYS A 122 -22.93 45.66 -13.94
N LEU A 123 -23.71 45.33 -12.91
CA LEU A 123 -24.28 43.99 -12.72
C LEU A 123 -25.23 43.62 -13.87
N ASN A 124 -26.10 44.53 -14.28
CA ASN A 124 -27.00 44.33 -15.43
C ASN A 124 -26.21 44.06 -16.72
N THR A 125 -25.14 44.84 -16.95
CA THR A 125 -24.23 44.64 -18.09
C THR A 125 -23.55 43.27 -18.05
N LEU A 126 -23.07 42.82 -16.87
CA LEU A 126 -22.44 41.50 -16.72
C LEU A 126 -23.43 40.36 -16.96
N TYR A 127 -24.68 40.52 -16.55
CA TYR A 127 -25.74 39.55 -16.82
C TYR A 127 -26.04 39.44 -18.32
N GLU A 128 -26.17 40.58 -19.02
CA GLU A 128 -26.38 40.61 -20.48
C GLU A 128 -25.21 39.98 -21.25
N GLN A 129 -24.00 40.06 -20.71
CA GLN A 129 -22.81 39.37 -21.22
C GLN A 129 -22.77 37.87 -20.86
N GLY A 130 -23.75 37.35 -20.11
CA GLY A 130 -23.80 35.96 -19.65
C GLY A 130 -22.76 35.62 -18.57
N LYS A 131 -22.13 36.62 -17.94
CA LYS A 131 -21.03 36.43 -16.98
C LYS A 131 -21.48 36.16 -15.55
N ILE A 132 -22.69 36.57 -15.20
CA ILE A 132 -23.27 36.33 -13.87
C ILE A 132 -24.71 35.87 -14.00
N LYS A 133 -25.19 35.10 -13.02
CA LYS A 133 -26.61 34.68 -12.92
C LYS A 133 -27.23 35.02 -11.57
N TYR A 134 -26.41 35.16 -10.54
CA TYR A 134 -26.83 35.36 -9.16
C TYR A 134 -26.15 36.58 -8.56
N VAL A 135 -26.77 37.19 -7.55
CA VAL A 135 -26.17 38.21 -6.67
C VAL A 135 -26.49 37.83 -5.23
N LEU A 136 -25.46 37.80 -4.39
CA LEU A 136 -25.59 37.65 -2.94
C LEU A 136 -25.93 39.00 -2.29
N GLY A 137 -26.88 38.97 -1.36
CA GLY A 137 -27.27 40.12 -0.54
C GLY A 137 -26.23 40.51 0.51
N PHE A 138 -26.68 41.29 1.49
CA PHE A 138 -25.82 41.88 2.53
C PHE A 138 -25.21 40.81 3.45
N ASN A 139 -23.94 40.97 3.80
CA ASN A 139 -23.19 40.05 4.66
C ASN A 139 -23.39 40.36 6.14
N GLU A 140 -23.96 39.43 6.88
CA GLU A 140 -24.18 39.47 8.32
C GLU A 140 -24.73 40.83 8.81
N PRO A 141 -25.86 41.31 8.25
CA PRO A 141 -26.43 42.61 8.61
C PRO A 141 -26.87 42.69 10.07
N ASP A 142 -27.02 41.54 10.74
CA ASP A 142 -27.34 41.41 12.15
C ASP A 142 -26.15 41.65 13.10
N LEU A 143 -24.91 41.71 12.59
CA LEU A 143 -23.71 41.99 13.38
C LEU A 143 -23.20 43.42 13.19
N LYS A 144 -22.67 44.00 14.27
CA LYS A 144 -22.18 45.38 14.29
C LYS A 144 -20.86 45.54 13.55
N GLU A 145 -20.05 44.49 13.56
CA GLU A 145 -18.72 44.41 12.96
C GLU A 145 -18.76 44.15 11.45
N GLU A 146 -19.94 43.81 10.92
CA GLU A 146 -20.19 43.41 9.53
C GLU A 146 -21.04 44.47 8.81
N ALA A 147 -22.05 44.10 8.01
CA ALA A 147 -22.83 45.09 7.27
C ALA A 147 -23.63 46.04 8.17
N ASN A 148 -23.97 45.61 9.39
CA ASN A 148 -24.61 46.41 10.44
C ASN A 148 -25.81 47.23 9.93
N MET A 149 -26.89 46.54 9.58
CA MET A 149 -28.07 47.15 9.00
C MET A 149 -29.30 46.80 9.80
N THR A 150 -30.17 47.78 10.07
CA THR A 150 -31.52 47.46 10.54
C THR A 150 -32.32 46.79 9.42
N VAL A 151 -33.35 46.04 9.79
CA VAL A 151 -34.23 45.36 8.83
C VAL A 151 -34.86 46.37 7.87
N GLU A 152 -35.29 47.54 8.37
CA GLU A 152 -35.90 48.61 7.58
C GLU A 152 -34.94 49.17 6.52
N VAL A 153 -33.68 49.45 6.90
CA VAL A 153 -32.69 49.96 5.95
C VAL A 153 -32.37 48.91 4.89
N ALA A 154 -32.26 47.64 5.28
CA ALA A 154 -32.06 46.56 4.32
C ALA A 154 -33.24 46.41 3.37
N LEU A 155 -34.49 46.53 3.84
CA LEU A 155 -35.69 46.47 3.00
C LEU A 155 -35.79 47.62 2.01
N GLU A 156 -35.42 48.84 2.40
CA GLU A 156 -35.37 50.00 1.49
C GLU A 156 -34.39 49.75 0.34
N LYS A 157 -33.17 49.32 0.68
CA LYS A 157 -32.16 48.97 -0.32
C LYS A 157 -32.58 47.77 -1.16
N TRP A 158 -33.24 46.78 -0.56
CA TRP A 158 -33.72 45.59 -1.25
C TRP A 158 -34.84 45.90 -2.25
N ALA A 159 -35.78 46.79 -1.89
CA ALA A 159 -36.83 47.25 -2.80
C ALA A 159 -36.23 47.95 -4.02
N TYR A 160 -35.21 48.79 -3.79
CA TYR A 160 -34.48 49.45 -4.87
C TYR A 160 -33.73 48.45 -5.76
N LEU A 161 -33.12 47.40 -5.20
CA LEU A 161 -32.53 46.30 -5.98
C LEU A 161 -33.57 45.56 -6.81
N CYS A 162 -34.73 45.22 -6.23
CA CYS A 162 -35.81 44.54 -6.95
C CYS A 162 -36.32 45.35 -8.14
N GLN A 163 -36.32 46.69 -8.04
CA GLN A 163 -36.80 47.59 -9.08
C GLN A 163 -35.78 47.81 -10.20
N ASN A 164 -34.49 47.89 -9.89
CA ASN A 164 -33.46 48.37 -10.81
C ASN A 164 -32.51 47.28 -11.33
N LEU A 165 -32.41 46.13 -10.64
CA LEU A 165 -31.62 45.00 -11.10
C LEU A 165 -32.41 44.20 -12.16
N ASN A 166 -31.73 43.73 -13.20
CA ASN A 166 -32.35 42.93 -14.24
C ASN A 166 -33.12 41.74 -13.61
N PRO A 167 -34.40 41.54 -13.91
CA PRO A 167 -35.23 40.51 -13.27
C PRO A 167 -34.74 39.08 -13.53
N GLY A 168 -33.89 38.88 -14.53
CA GLY A 168 -33.22 37.61 -14.81
C GLY A 168 -32.09 37.25 -13.83
N ILE A 169 -31.47 38.23 -13.16
CA ILE A 169 -30.42 38.00 -12.15
C ILE A 169 -31.08 37.53 -10.87
N LYS A 170 -30.77 36.33 -10.38
CA LYS A 170 -31.36 35.75 -9.16
C LYS A 170 -30.79 36.37 -7.89
N LEU A 171 -31.66 36.76 -6.96
CA LEU A 171 -31.29 37.38 -5.69
C LEU A 171 -31.27 36.35 -4.56
N VAL A 172 -30.11 36.17 -3.93
CA VAL A 172 -29.96 35.44 -2.68
C VAL A 172 -30.09 36.45 -1.53
N SER A 173 -30.94 36.15 -0.54
CA SER A 173 -31.25 37.04 0.59
C SER A 173 -29.99 37.62 1.25
N PRO A 174 -30.12 38.70 2.04
CA PRO A 174 -29.12 39.02 3.05
C PRO A 174 -28.82 37.78 3.91
N VAL A 175 -27.56 37.62 4.28
CA VAL A 175 -27.01 36.41 4.88
C VAL A 175 -26.71 36.69 6.34
N THR A 176 -27.52 36.19 7.27
CA THR A 176 -27.30 36.44 8.70
C THR A 176 -26.21 35.54 9.28
N SER A 177 -25.54 36.00 10.34
CA SER A 177 -24.45 35.28 11.01
C SER A 177 -24.85 33.90 11.57
N TYR A 178 -26.15 33.73 11.86
CA TYR A 178 -26.76 32.43 12.14
C TYR A 178 -28.24 32.42 11.72
N PRO A 179 -28.77 31.33 11.15
CA PRO A 179 -30.17 31.23 10.69
C PRO A 179 -31.19 31.00 11.82
N SER A 180 -31.32 31.95 12.74
CA SER A 180 -32.34 31.87 13.79
C SER A 180 -33.75 32.09 13.22
N LEU A 181 -34.67 31.16 13.47
CA LEU A 181 -36.09 31.28 13.08
C LEU A 181 -37.01 31.76 14.21
N LYS A 182 -36.46 32.43 15.23
CA LYS A 182 -37.30 33.14 16.21
C LYS A 182 -37.97 34.33 15.52
N GLU A 183 -39.22 34.62 15.85
CA GLU A 183 -39.96 35.74 15.24
C GLU A 183 -39.27 37.11 15.43
N THR A 184 -38.44 37.24 16.48
CA THR A 184 -37.65 38.45 16.74
C THR A 184 -36.30 38.47 16.03
N SER A 185 -35.92 37.44 15.27
CA SER A 185 -34.64 37.43 14.55
C SER A 185 -34.67 38.36 13.34
N TRP A 186 -33.51 38.89 12.99
CA TRP A 186 -33.34 39.75 11.82
C TRP A 186 -33.82 39.07 10.53
N MET A 187 -33.42 37.81 10.34
CA MET A 187 -33.75 36.99 9.17
C MET A 187 -35.26 36.85 8.99
N VAL A 188 -35.99 36.53 10.07
CA VAL A 188 -37.44 36.34 10.00
C VAL A 188 -38.16 37.65 9.69
N GLN A 189 -37.81 38.73 10.40
CA GLN A 189 -38.39 40.06 10.16
C GLN A 189 -38.15 40.54 8.72
N PHE A 190 -36.94 40.36 8.18
CA PHE A 190 -36.65 40.75 6.81
C PHE A 190 -37.43 39.91 5.80
N MET A 191 -37.37 38.58 5.91
CA MET A 191 -38.00 37.68 4.93
C MET A 191 -39.52 37.84 4.91
N ASP A 192 -40.16 37.88 6.08
CA ASP A 192 -41.62 38.00 6.18
C ASP A 192 -42.09 39.39 5.69
N ALA A 193 -41.33 40.44 5.98
CA ALA A 193 -41.65 41.79 5.51
C ALA A 193 -41.31 42.01 4.02
N ALA A 194 -40.35 41.27 3.45
CA ALA A 194 -40.09 41.24 2.01
C ALA A 194 -41.24 40.55 1.27
N ILE A 195 -41.71 39.40 1.79
CA ILE A 195 -42.88 38.68 1.25
C ILE A 195 -44.13 39.57 1.31
N ALA A 196 -44.40 40.21 2.46
CA ALA A 196 -45.55 41.10 2.63
C ALA A 196 -45.53 42.30 1.67
N ARG A 197 -44.34 42.79 1.29
CA ARG A 197 -44.17 43.87 0.31
C ARG A 197 -44.09 43.39 -1.15
N GLY A 198 -44.22 42.09 -1.40
CA GLY A 198 -44.09 41.52 -2.75
C GLY A 198 -42.69 41.66 -3.34
N LEU A 199 -41.66 41.81 -2.50
CA LEU A 199 -40.27 41.92 -2.95
C LEU A 199 -39.72 40.56 -3.35
N ARG A 200 -38.89 40.54 -4.39
CA ARG A 200 -38.26 39.33 -4.89
C ARG A 200 -37.15 38.86 -3.96
N VAL A 201 -37.23 37.61 -3.53
CA VAL A 201 -36.13 36.85 -2.91
C VAL A 201 -36.16 35.47 -3.54
N ASP A 202 -35.18 35.16 -4.39
CA ASP A 202 -35.14 33.90 -5.15
C ASP A 202 -34.62 32.75 -4.28
N TYR A 203 -33.59 33.00 -3.47
CA TYR A 203 -32.96 32.02 -2.57
C TYR A 203 -32.67 32.64 -1.19
N VAL A 204 -32.47 31.78 -0.19
CA VAL A 204 -32.11 32.20 1.18
C VAL A 204 -30.64 31.89 1.45
N GLY A 205 -29.84 32.90 1.76
CA GLY A 205 -28.43 32.72 2.14
C GLY A 205 -28.27 32.58 3.66
N VAL A 206 -27.38 31.70 4.10
CA VAL A 206 -27.08 31.47 5.53
C VAL A 206 -25.61 31.17 5.80
N HIS A 207 -25.14 31.53 6.99
CA HIS A 207 -23.88 31.05 7.57
C HIS A 207 -24.15 30.07 8.71
N ILE A 208 -23.35 29.00 8.82
CA ILE A 208 -23.46 28.05 9.93
C ILE A 208 -22.08 27.66 10.44
N TYR A 209 -21.76 28.13 11.65
CA TYR A 209 -20.59 27.73 12.41
C TYR A 209 -21.02 27.02 13.69
N GLN A 210 -20.75 25.73 13.80
CA GLN A 210 -21.22 24.88 14.89
C GLN A 210 -20.16 23.84 15.30
N PRO A 211 -20.31 23.15 16.45
CA PRO A 211 -19.55 21.94 16.75
C PRO A 211 -19.70 20.87 15.64
N ASN A 212 -18.80 19.88 15.59
CA ASN A 212 -18.67 18.87 14.53
C ASN A 212 -19.81 17.81 14.48
N THR A 213 -21.07 18.22 14.65
CA THR A 213 -22.26 17.37 14.59
C THR A 213 -23.10 17.76 13.38
N ALA A 214 -23.23 16.85 12.40
CA ALA A 214 -23.84 17.15 11.09
C ALA A 214 -25.28 17.70 11.18
N SER A 215 -26.09 17.22 12.13
CA SER A 215 -27.47 17.70 12.31
C SER A 215 -27.59 19.15 12.75
N LEU A 216 -26.52 19.74 13.34
CA LEU A 216 -26.48 21.17 13.65
C LEU A 216 -26.38 22.04 12.39
N PHE A 217 -26.05 21.45 11.24
CA PHE A 217 -25.98 22.13 9.94
C PHE A 217 -27.20 21.80 9.09
N THR A 218 -27.61 20.54 9.03
CA THR A 218 -28.73 20.12 8.16
C THR A 218 -30.10 20.53 8.70
N ASN A 219 -30.31 20.55 10.03
CA ASN A 219 -31.61 20.91 10.60
C ASN A 219 -31.99 22.37 10.34
N PRO A 220 -31.12 23.39 10.57
CA PRO A 220 -31.47 24.77 10.25
C PRO A 220 -31.86 24.96 8.78
N ILE A 221 -31.14 24.31 7.85
CA ILE A 221 -31.43 24.36 6.41
C ILE A 221 -32.82 23.79 6.11
N SER A 222 -33.15 22.61 6.64
CA SER A 222 -34.46 21.99 6.47
C SER A 222 -35.59 22.86 7.03
N ASN A 223 -35.37 23.51 8.18
CA ASN A 223 -36.37 24.37 8.80
C ASN A 223 -36.62 25.66 7.99
N ILE A 224 -35.57 26.25 7.41
CA ILE A 224 -35.69 27.40 6.51
C ILE A 224 -36.49 27.03 5.26
N TYR A 225 -36.14 25.89 4.65
CA TYR A 225 -36.83 25.38 3.48
C TYR A 225 -38.32 25.13 3.79
N ALA A 226 -38.62 24.55 4.96
CA ALA A 226 -39.99 24.33 5.41
C ALA A 226 -40.77 25.63 5.67
N ARG A 227 -40.13 26.68 6.20
CA ARG A 227 -40.81 27.96 6.52
C ARG A 227 -41.18 28.76 5.27
N TRP A 228 -40.26 28.90 4.31
CA TRP A 228 -40.46 29.79 3.16
C TRP A 228 -40.55 29.08 1.80
N GLY A 229 -40.32 27.77 1.72
CA GLY A 229 -40.32 27.00 0.47
C GLY A 229 -39.19 27.41 -0.50
N LYS A 230 -38.16 28.10 0.01
CA LYS A 230 -37.04 28.62 -0.79
C LYS A 230 -35.78 27.83 -0.50
N LYS A 231 -35.08 27.39 -1.55
CA LYS A 231 -33.80 26.71 -1.41
C LYS A 231 -32.74 27.62 -0.80
N VAL A 232 -31.79 26.99 -0.13
CA VAL A 232 -30.77 27.61 0.72
C VAL A 232 -29.41 27.61 0.04
N TRP A 233 -28.71 28.74 0.16
CA TRP A 233 -27.29 28.87 -0.12
C TRP A 233 -26.55 28.91 1.22
N LEU A 234 -25.75 27.89 1.50
CA LEU A 234 -24.86 27.86 2.67
C LEU A 234 -23.52 28.50 2.29
N THR A 235 -23.47 29.84 2.31
CA THR A 235 -22.34 30.61 1.75
C THR A 235 -21.10 30.61 2.62
N GLU A 236 -21.25 30.29 3.90
CA GLU A 236 -20.15 29.98 4.81
C GLU A 236 -20.55 28.90 5.81
N PHE A 237 -19.66 27.93 6.00
CA PHE A 237 -19.78 26.98 7.10
C PHE A 237 -18.44 26.38 7.48
N GLY A 238 -18.35 25.97 8.74
CA GLY A 238 -17.18 25.31 9.30
C GLY A 238 -17.41 24.89 10.75
N VAL A 239 -16.55 24.01 11.25
CA VAL A 239 -16.56 23.64 12.66
C VAL A 239 -15.88 24.73 13.48
N ARG A 240 -16.60 25.29 14.45
CA ARG A 240 -16.09 26.38 15.29
C ARG A 240 -15.93 25.96 16.74
N ASP A 241 -14.79 26.34 17.32
CA ASP A 241 -14.54 26.28 18.76
C ASP A 241 -14.52 27.69 19.37
N GLU A 242 -15.53 27.99 20.19
CA GLU A 242 -15.64 29.30 20.86
C GLU A 242 -14.72 29.43 22.08
N ASN A 243 -14.12 28.34 22.57
CA ASN A 243 -13.38 28.33 23.84
C ASN A 243 -11.86 28.46 23.69
N THR A 244 -11.39 28.94 22.54
CA THR A 244 -9.94 29.06 22.27
C THR A 244 -9.29 30.26 22.97
N GLY A 245 -10.08 31.25 23.40
CA GLY A 245 -9.55 32.50 23.97
C GLY A 245 -8.65 33.28 23.00
N GLY A 246 -8.86 33.12 21.69
CA GLY A 246 -8.05 33.77 20.64
C GLY A 246 -6.74 33.06 20.30
N ASP A 247 -6.45 31.92 20.91
CA ASP A 247 -5.22 31.14 20.69
C ASP A 247 -5.51 29.88 19.82
N PRO A 248 -5.01 29.80 18.58
CA PRO A 248 -5.21 28.63 17.72
C PRO A 248 -4.74 27.31 18.33
N THR A 249 -3.70 27.34 19.18
CA THR A 249 -3.17 26.12 19.82
C THR A 249 -4.14 25.51 20.83
N LYS A 250 -5.16 26.25 21.27
CA LYS A 250 -6.19 25.80 22.20
C LYS A 250 -7.45 25.28 21.53
N ASN A 251 -7.50 25.26 20.19
CA ASN A 251 -8.62 24.65 19.49
C ASN A 251 -8.69 23.16 19.79
N ARG A 252 -9.83 22.68 20.30
CA ARG A 252 -9.99 21.27 20.67
C ARG A 252 -10.11 20.32 19.47
N TYR A 253 -10.32 20.85 18.26
CA TYR A 253 -10.48 20.06 17.05
C TYR A 253 -9.18 19.95 16.26
N THR A 254 -8.89 18.76 15.73
CA THR A 254 -7.79 18.53 14.79
C THR A 254 -8.28 18.55 13.34
N ARG A 255 -7.37 18.68 12.37
CA ARG A 255 -7.72 18.60 10.94
C ARG A 255 -8.38 17.27 10.59
N GLU A 256 -7.92 16.17 11.17
CA GLU A 256 -8.46 14.81 10.95
C GLU A 256 -9.90 14.69 11.49
N GLN A 257 -10.21 15.32 12.62
CA GLN A 257 -11.58 15.38 13.13
C GLN A 257 -12.49 16.22 12.25
N ILE A 258 -11.97 17.28 11.62
CA ILE A 258 -12.71 18.06 10.63
C ILE A 258 -12.92 17.22 9.36
N LEU A 259 -11.92 16.49 8.88
CA LEU A 259 -12.05 15.60 7.73
C LEU A 259 -13.17 14.56 7.95
N ALA A 260 -13.14 13.86 9.08
CA ALA A 260 -14.18 12.87 9.42
C ALA A 260 -15.59 13.49 9.48
N PHE A 261 -15.69 14.76 9.87
CA PHE A 261 -16.95 15.50 9.84
C PHE A 261 -17.36 15.89 8.41
N MET A 262 -16.42 16.36 7.58
CA MET A 262 -16.67 16.67 6.15
C MET A 262 -17.18 15.43 5.39
N GLU A 263 -16.59 14.26 5.68
CA GLU A 263 -16.98 12.96 5.11
C GLU A 263 -18.43 12.58 5.40
N VAL A 264 -19.05 13.15 6.44
CA VAL A 264 -20.46 12.94 6.78
C VAL A 264 -21.33 14.08 6.26
N LEU A 265 -20.97 15.34 6.51
CA LEU A 265 -21.82 16.48 6.22
C LEU A 265 -21.94 16.76 4.72
N ILE A 266 -20.83 16.75 3.98
CA ILE A 266 -20.84 17.21 2.57
C ILE A 266 -21.72 16.31 1.68
N PRO A 267 -21.68 14.96 1.78
CA PRO A 267 -22.65 14.10 1.10
C PRO A 267 -24.12 14.39 1.45
N GLN A 268 -24.40 14.75 2.71
CA GLN A 268 -25.75 15.12 3.13
C GLN A 268 -26.18 16.42 2.45
N LEU A 269 -25.34 17.46 2.45
CA LEU A 269 -25.63 18.72 1.76
C LEU A 269 -25.86 18.53 0.26
N GLU A 270 -25.10 17.64 -0.39
CA GLU A 270 -25.33 17.28 -1.79
C GLU A 270 -26.72 16.69 -2.04
N SER A 271 -27.13 15.73 -1.21
CA SER A 271 -28.40 15.03 -1.38
C SER A 271 -29.64 15.87 -1.00
N MET A 272 -29.47 16.93 -0.21
CA MET A 272 -30.59 17.77 0.24
C MET A 272 -31.16 18.62 -0.91
N GLU A 273 -32.44 18.40 -1.26
CA GLU A 273 -33.18 19.26 -2.20
C GLU A 273 -33.22 20.73 -1.73
N ALA A 274 -33.30 20.93 -0.42
CA ALA A 274 -33.28 22.23 0.23
C ALA A 274 -32.00 23.02 -0.03
N VAL A 275 -30.88 22.38 -0.38
CA VAL A 275 -29.60 23.05 -0.64
C VAL A 275 -29.44 23.29 -2.14
N GLU A 276 -29.33 24.56 -2.52
CA GLU A 276 -28.96 24.95 -3.88
C GLU A 276 -27.44 25.00 -4.05
N ARG A 277 -26.73 25.64 -3.11
CA ARG A 277 -25.26 25.77 -3.15
C ARG A 277 -24.67 25.80 -1.74
N TYR A 278 -23.40 25.42 -1.62
CA TYR A 278 -22.64 25.55 -0.39
C TYR A 278 -21.18 25.94 -0.66
N ALA A 279 -20.57 26.67 0.27
CA ALA A 279 -19.18 27.10 0.20
C ALA A 279 -18.50 26.93 1.58
N TRP A 280 -17.54 26.01 1.66
CA TRP A 280 -16.76 25.80 2.89
C TRP A 280 -15.92 27.03 3.17
N PHE A 281 -15.91 27.50 4.43
CA PHE A 281 -15.22 28.75 4.76
C PHE A 281 -13.70 28.58 4.70
N SER A 282 -13.03 29.49 4.01
CA SER A 282 -11.58 29.49 3.81
C SER A 282 -10.82 29.97 5.06
N ALA A 283 -10.87 29.19 6.14
CA ALA A 283 -10.24 29.55 7.39
C ALA A 283 -8.70 29.67 7.26
N SER A 284 -8.12 30.65 7.95
CA SER A 284 -6.67 30.86 7.98
C SER A 284 -6.02 30.23 9.24
N PRO A 285 -4.70 29.96 9.22
CA PRO A 285 -3.98 29.43 10.39
C PRO A 285 -4.07 30.30 11.66
N THR A 286 -4.41 31.58 11.54
CA THR A 286 -4.51 32.51 12.68
C THR A 286 -5.92 32.62 13.26
N MET A 287 -6.94 32.08 12.60
CA MET A 287 -8.32 32.10 13.09
C MET A 287 -8.50 31.04 14.18
N ALA A 288 -8.27 31.41 15.45
CA ALA A 288 -8.21 30.45 16.55
C ALA A 288 -9.38 29.46 16.62
N GLY A 289 -10.62 29.93 16.46
CA GLY A 289 -11.81 29.09 16.50
C GLY A 289 -12.03 28.21 15.26
N LEU A 290 -11.36 28.48 14.13
CA LEU A 290 -11.65 27.87 12.82
C LEU A 290 -10.43 27.29 12.11
N TRP A 291 -9.20 27.52 12.57
CA TRP A 291 -7.98 27.15 11.83
C TRP A 291 -7.91 25.68 11.34
N PRO A 292 -8.48 24.66 12.04
CA PRO A 292 -8.48 23.29 11.54
C PRO A 292 -9.35 23.12 10.28
N CYS A 293 -10.30 24.04 10.03
CA CYS A 293 -11.12 24.07 8.81
C CYS A 293 -10.36 24.57 7.57
N GLY A 294 -9.13 25.07 7.70
CA GLY A 294 -8.37 25.63 6.58
C GLY A 294 -8.13 24.60 5.47
N LEU A 295 -8.53 24.95 4.25
CA LEU A 295 -8.37 24.11 3.04
C LEU A 295 -7.00 24.28 2.38
N ILE A 296 -6.34 25.42 2.60
CA ILE A 296 -5.07 25.80 1.96
C ILE A 296 -4.01 26.06 3.05
N ASN A 297 -2.82 25.50 2.87
CA ASN A 297 -1.65 25.79 3.70
C ASN A 297 -1.06 27.17 3.35
N ALA A 298 -0.17 27.69 4.21
CA ALA A 298 0.48 28.99 3.96
C ALA A 298 1.25 29.03 2.62
N ASP A 299 1.79 27.90 2.17
CA ASP A 299 2.54 27.76 0.92
C ASP A 299 1.66 27.57 -0.33
N GLY A 300 0.34 27.53 -0.19
CA GLY A 300 -0.62 27.32 -1.29
C GLY A 300 -0.94 25.86 -1.60
N SER A 301 -0.31 24.89 -0.92
CA SER A 301 -0.69 23.48 -1.04
C SER A 301 -2.03 23.19 -0.35
N LEU A 302 -2.76 22.17 -0.83
CA LEU A 302 -4.00 21.74 -0.19
C LEU A 302 -3.70 21.05 1.15
N THR A 303 -4.52 21.33 2.17
CA THR A 303 -4.55 20.51 3.40
C THR A 303 -5.25 19.17 3.12
N ILE A 304 -5.25 18.23 4.08
CA ILE A 304 -6.06 17.00 3.95
C ILE A 304 -7.56 17.30 3.73
N ASN A 305 -8.07 18.37 4.35
CA ASN A 305 -9.44 18.85 4.18
C ASN A 305 -9.62 19.50 2.79
N GLY A 306 -8.62 20.27 2.33
CA GLY A 306 -8.59 20.83 0.98
C GLY A 306 -8.58 19.77 -0.11
N GLN A 307 -7.82 18.69 0.07
CA GLN A 307 -7.76 17.58 -0.88
C GLN A 307 -9.11 16.86 -0.96
N TYR A 308 -9.74 16.58 0.19
CA TYR A 308 -11.08 16.01 0.22
C TYR A 308 -12.10 16.93 -0.48
N TYR A 309 -12.13 18.22 -0.11
CA TYR A 309 -13.04 19.19 -0.71
C TYR A 309 -12.84 19.35 -2.21
N SER A 310 -11.58 19.36 -2.66
CA SER A 310 -11.21 19.42 -4.07
C SER A 310 -11.75 18.23 -4.86
N ASN A 311 -11.49 17.02 -4.38
CA ASN A 311 -11.89 15.78 -5.06
C ASN A 311 -13.40 15.50 -4.94
N PHE A 312 -14.08 16.06 -3.93
CA PHE A 312 -15.48 15.79 -3.68
C PHE A 312 -16.38 16.24 -4.84
N GLY A 313 -17.24 15.34 -5.31
CA GLY A 313 -18.16 15.60 -6.42
C GLY A 313 -17.47 15.74 -7.78
N MET A 314 -16.17 15.50 -7.88
CA MET A 314 -15.54 15.25 -9.17
C MET A 314 -15.87 13.82 -9.59
N VAL A 315 -16.64 13.66 -10.66
CA VAL A 315 -16.56 12.43 -11.43
C VAL A 315 -15.26 12.53 -12.20
N GLU A 316 -14.16 12.04 -11.61
CA GLU A 316 -12.98 11.75 -12.43
C GLU A 316 -13.48 10.94 -13.64
N ASN A 317 -12.91 11.18 -14.83
CA ASN A 317 -13.15 10.28 -15.93
C ASN A 317 -12.72 8.88 -15.48
N SER A 318 -13.71 8.13 -15.03
CA SER A 318 -13.53 6.84 -14.42
C SER A 318 -13.34 5.82 -15.53
N GLU A 319 -13.61 6.17 -16.79
CA GLU A 319 -13.25 5.32 -17.91
C GLU A 319 -11.74 5.11 -17.91
N PHE A 320 -11.33 3.88 -18.23
CA PHE A 320 -9.93 3.57 -18.44
C PHE A 320 -9.36 4.48 -19.54
N ALA A 321 -8.07 4.81 -19.46
CA ALA A 321 -7.42 5.70 -20.43
C ALA A 321 -7.37 5.12 -21.86
N GLY A 322 -7.80 3.88 -22.03
CA GLY A 322 -7.92 3.15 -23.27
C GLY A 322 -8.07 1.65 -23.01
N GLY A 323 -8.17 0.87 -24.08
CA GLY A 323 -8.28 -0.59 -24.03
C GLY A 323 -9.71 -1.12 -23.87
N ASP A 324 -9.88 -2.40 -24.14
CA ASP A 324 -11.15 -3.14 -24.01
C ASP A 324 -11.09 -4.25 -22.93
N GLY A 325 -9.96 -4.32 -22.22
CA GLY A 325 -9.71 -5.29 -21.16
C GLY A 325 -9.38 -6.70 -21.65
N SER A 326 -9.28 -6.92 -22.97
CA SER A 326 -8.73 -8.16 -23.52
C SER A 326 -7.23 -8.24 -23.29
N VAL A 327 -6.65 -9.44 -23.41
CA VAL A 327 -5.21 -9.67 -23.22
C VAL A 327 -4.36 -8.84 -24.21
N ASN A 328 -4.84 -8.68 -25.46
CA ASN A 328 -4.13 -7.95 -26.50
C ASN A 328 -4.36 -6.44 -26.43
N ASN A 329 -5.41 -6.00 -25.74
CA ASN A 329 -5.79 -4.60 -25.61
C ASN A 329 -6.26 -4.29 -24.17
N PRO A 330 -5.34 -4.39 -23.18
CA PRO A 330 -5.69 -4.26 -21.77
C PRO A 330 -6.20 -2.86 -21.45
N TYR A 331 -7.05 -2.75 -20.44
CA TYR A 331 -7.46 -1.46 -19.91
C TYR A 331 -6.24 -0.68 -19.39
N LEU A 332 -6.10 0.56 -19.85
CA LEU A 332 -4.99 1.44 -19.49
C LEU A 332 -5.30 2.24 -18.23
N ILE A 333 -4.38 2.18 -17.25
CA ILE A 333 -4.54 2.83 -15.94
C ILE A 333 -3.50 3.94 -15.79
N ALA A 334 -3.97 5.17 -15.61
CA ALA A 334 -3.16 6.37 -15.43
C ALA A 334 -3.28 6.97 -14.02
N ASN A 335 -4.28 6.58 -13.22
CA ASN A 335 -4.53 7.14 -11.90
C ASN A 335 -5.19 6.14 -10.92
N ALA A 336 -5.37 6.57 -9.68
CA ALA A 336 -5.89 5.74 -8.61
C ALA A 336 -7.36 5.34 -8.79
N SER A 337 -8.21 6.22 -9.32
CA SER A 337 -9.63 5.90 -9.56
C SER A 337 -9.78 4.82 -10.62
N GLN A 338 -9.03 4.90 -11.73
CA GLN A 338 -8.99 3.85 -12.74
C GLN A 338 -8.45 2.54 -12.17
N PHE A 339 -7.41 2.59 -11.33
CA PHE A 339 -6.92 1.39 -10.63
C PHE A 339 -7.99 0.79 -9.71
N ASN A 340 -8.76 1.64 -9.02
CA ASN A 340 -9.84 1.20 -8.14
C ASN A 340 -10.95 0.45 -8.87
N ARG A 341 -11.16 0.71 -10.17
CA ARG A 341 -12.18 0.04 -10.99
C ARG A 341 -11.83 -1.38 -11.42
N ILE A 342 -10.61 -1.86 -11.18
CA ILE A 342 -10.27 -3.29 -11.42
C ILE A 342 -11.30 -4.22 -10.74
N ARG A 343 -11.87 -3.80 -9.61
CA ARG A 343 -12.91 -4.53 -8.87
C ARG A 343 -14.21 -4.76 -9.64
N GLU A 344 -14.46 -4.00 -10.70
CA GLU A 344 -15.67 -4.10 -11.51
C GLU A 344 -15.58 -5.25 -12.52
N GLU A 345 -14.38 -5.54 -13.03
CA GLU A 345 -14.14 -6.51 -14.11
C GLU A 345 -12.90 -7.37 -13.80
N VAL A 346 -12.99 -8.13 -12.71
CA VAL A 346 -11.84 -8.82 -12.06
C VAL A 346 -11.15 -9.92 -12.89
N SER A 347 -11.69 -10.26 -14.06
CA SER A 347 -11.14 -11.25 -14.99
C SER A 347 -10.41 -10.63 -16.19
N LYS A 348 -10.47 -9.29 -16.34
CA LYS A 348 -9.88 -8.56 -17.46
C LYS A 348 -8.38 -8.30 -17.29
N SER A 349 -7.76 -7.79 -18.35
CA SER A 349 -6.36 -7.41 -18.37
C SER A 349 -6.19 -5.91 -18.24
N TYR A 350 -5.20 -5.49 -17.44
CA TYR A 350 -4.92 -4.12 -17.06
C TYR A 350 -3.44 -3.81 -17.25
N LYS A 351 -3.13 -2.58 -17.70
CA LYS A 351 -1.76 -2.09 -17.85
C LYS A 351 -1.61 -0.69 -17.30
N LEU A 352 -0.65 -0.48 -16.40
CA LEU A 352 -0.32 0.84 -15.90
C LEU A 352 0.45 1.63 -16.96
N ILE A 353 0.02 2.87 -17.21
CA ILE A 353 0.71 3.81 -18.10
C ILE A 353 1.39 4.95 -17.34
N ALA A 354 0.98 5.16 -16.08
CA ALA A 354 1.59 6.11 -15.14
C ALA A 354 1.68 5.48 -13.74
N ASP A 355 2.44 6.14 -12.85
CA ASP A 355 2.45 5.80 -11.43
C ASP A 355 1.09 6.11 -10.81
N VAL A 356 0.68 5.27 -9.87
CA VAL A 356 -0.62 5.36 -9.19
C VAL A 356 -0.41 5.73 -7.74
N ASN A 357 -1.07 6.78 -7.26
CA ASN A 357 -1.07 7.15 -5.83
C ASN A 357 -2.42 6.84 -5.19
N LEU A 358 -2.52 5.74 -4.46
CA LEU A 358 -3.78 5.31 -3.82
C LEU A 358 -4.21 6.19 -2.65
N SER A 359 -3.35 7.07 -2.13
CA SER A 359 -3.74 7.99 -1.05
C SER A 359 -4.72 9.07 -1.51
N THR A 360 -4.95 9.21 -2.82
CA THR A 360 -5.93 10.15 -3.37
C THR A 360 -7.35 9.60 -3.36
N LEU A 361 -7.52 8.29 -3.11
CA LEU A 361 -8.83 7.65 -3.07
C LEU A 361 -9.61 8.04 -1.82
N VAL A 362 -10.89 8.30 -2.03
CA VAL A 362 -11.88 8.59 -0.99
C VAL A 362 -13.13 7.77 -1.31
N PRO A 363 -13.50 6.78 -0.48
CA PRO A 363 -12.79 6.31 0.72
C PRO A 363 -11.43 5.64 0.40
N ALA A 364 -10.62 5.45 1.44
CA ALA A 364 -9.33 4.76 1.34
C ALA A 364 -9.46 3.34 0.74
N TRP A 365 -8.34 2.79 0.27
CA TRP A 365 -8.31 1.53 -0.45
C TRP A 365 -8.99 0.40 0.33
N THR A 366 -9.90 -0.30 -0.35
CA THR A 366 -10.52 -1.53 0.11
C THR A 366 -10.02 -2.67 -0.76
N PRO A 367 -9.46 -3.76 -0.19
CA PRO A 367 -8.98 -4.91 -0.95
C PRO A 367 -10.01 -5.41 -1.98
N ILE A 368 -9.54 -5.77 -3.17
CA ILE A 368 -10.39 -6.41 -4.19
C ILE A 368 -10.68 -7.84 -3.70
N PRO A 369 -11.96 -8.24 -3.52
CA PRO A 369 -12.28 -9.52 -2.89
C PRO A 369 -11.70 -10.75 -3.62
N SER A 370 -11.71 -10.73 -4.95
CA SER A 370 -11.11 -11.75 -5.79
C SER A 370 -10.61 -11.19 -7.10
N PHE A 371 -9.51 -11.73 -7.63
CA PHE A 371 -8.96 -11.35 -8.92
C PHE A 371 -8.46 -12.56 -9.71
N SER A 372 -8.83 -12.65 -10.98
CA SER A 372 -8.47 -13.75 -11.89
C SER A 372 -7.87 -13.29 -13.22
N GLY A 373 -7.80 -11.98 -13.45
CA GLY A 373 -7.30 -11.38 -14.67
C GLY A 373 -5.77 -11.20 -14.71
N ASN A 374 -5.32 -10.15 -15.42
CA ASN A 374 -3.91 -9.80 -15.53
C ASN A 374 -3.68 -8.34 -15.13
N ILE A 375 -2.71 -8.06 -14.26
CA ILE A 375 -2.21 -6.70 -13.98
C ILE A 375 -0.76 -6.65 -14.41
N ASP A 376 -0.46 -5.83 -15.42
CA ASP A 376 0.91 -5.46 -15.79
C ASP A 376 1.20 -4.04 -15.32
N GLY A 377 2.03 -3.92 -14.28
CA GLY A 377 2.50 -2.65 -13.78
C GLY A 377 3.37 -1.89 -14.76
N ASN A 378 3.88 -2.53 -15.81
CA ASN A 378 4.71 -1.88 -16.83
C ASN A 378 5.89 -1.09 -16.21
N ASN A 379 6.47 -1.63 -15.13
CA ASN A 379 7.53 -1.05 -14.32
C ASN A 379 7.16 0.29 -13.65
N ARG A 380 5.87 0.50 -13.36
CA ARG A 380 5.33 1.67 -12.64
C ARG A 380 5.17 1.40 -11.15
N GLN A 381 4.97 2.49 -10.43
CA GLN A 381 4.86 2.48 -8.97
C GLN A 381 3.41 2.58 -8.53
N ILE A 382 3.07 1.89 -7.45
CA ILE A 382 1.85 2.09 -6.68
C ILE A 382 2.23 2.59 -5.29
N LYS A 383 1.80 3.81 -4.97
CA LYS A 383 2.15 4.55 -3.73
C LYS A 383 0.95 4.75 -2.83
N GLY A 384 1.19 5.12 -1.58
CA GLY A 384 0.16 5.62 -0.68
C GLY A 384 -0.92 4.61 -0.31
N LEU A 385 -0.60 3.31 -0.35
CA LEU A 385 -1.53 2.24 0.05
C LEU A 385 -1.84 2.37 1.55
N LYS A 386 -3.09 2.73 1.86
CA LYS A 386 -3.63 2.82 3.23
C LYS A 386 -4.95 2.07 3.33
N TYR A 387 -5.25 1.54 4.52
CA TYR A 387 -6.50 0.83 4.82
C TYR A 387 -7.27 1.53 5.93
N GLY A 388 -8.60 1.49 5.84
CA GLY A 388 -9.47 1.83 6.98
C GLY A 388 -9.55 0.69 8.01
N SER A 389 -9.77 -0.55 7.56
CA SER A 389 -9.69 -1.76 8.38
C SER A 389 -9.46 -3.02 7.53
N ILE A 390 -8.82 -4.06 8.09
CA ILE A 390 -8.62 -5.37 7.45
C ILE A 390 -9.44 -6.40 8.24
N ALA A 391 -10.59 -6.82 7.70
CA ALA A 391 -11.53 -7.68 8.41
C ALA A 391 -11.16 -9.18 8.40
N THR A 392 -10.58 -9.69 7.30
CA THR A 392 -10.31 -11.14 7.14
C THR A 392 -8.88 -11.41 6.67
N LYS A 393 -8.57 -11.10 5.41
CA LYS A 393 -7.22 -11.04 4.88
C LYS A 393 -7.05 -9.70 4.15
N GLY A 394 -5.85 -9.12 4.19
CA GLY A 394 -5.55 -7.86 3.53
C GLY A 394 -4.53 -7.98 2.41
N GLY A 395 -4.34 -6.86 1.72
CA GLY A 395 -3.50 -6.69 0.53
C GLY A 395 -4.22 -5.82 -0.51
N LEU A 396 -3.62 -5.65 -1.68
CA LEU A 396 -4.38 -5.11 -2.83
C LEU A 396 -5.58 -5.99 -3.15
N ILE A 397 -5.41 -7.30 -3.02
CA ILE A 397 -6.39 -8.33 -3.37
C ILE A 397 -6.51 -9.33 -2.22
N THR A 398 -7.73 -9.70 -1.85
CA THR A 398 -7.94 -10.72 -0.80
C THR A 398 -7.58 -12.12 -1.32
N THR A 399 -8.12 -12.53 -2.47
CA THR A 399 -7.87 -13.83 -3.09
C THR A 399 -7.47 -13.69 -4.56
N ASN A 400 -6.32 -14.24 -4.95
CA ASN A 400 -5.81 -14.13 -6.31
C ASN A 400 -5.64 -15.49 -7.00
N THR A 401 -6.24 -15.62 -8.18
CA THR A 401 -5.98 -16.69 -9.15
C THR A 401 -5.37 -16.16 -10.46
N GLY A 402 -5.30 -14.84 -10.63
CA GLY A 402 -4.76 -14.17 -11.82
C GLY A 402 -3.26 -13.89 -11.77
N ASN A 403 -2.77 -13.13 -12.73
CA ASN A 403 -1.36 -12.77 -12.87
C ASN A 403 -1.12 -11.30 -12.52
N ILE A 404 -0.07 -11.01 -11.75
CA ILE A 404 0.30 -9.66 -11.31
C ILE A 404 1.80 -9.51 -11.51
N LYS A 405 2.23 -8.52 -12.30
CA LYS A 405 3.65 -8.35 -12.57
C LYS A 405 4.11 -6.92 -12.78
N ASN A 406 5.42 -6.71 -12.66
CA ASN A 406 6.11 -5.47 -13.05
C ASN A 406 5.67 -4.23 -12.25
N ILE A 407 5.47 -4.36 -10.93
CA ILE A 407 5.01 -3.26 -10.06
C ILE A 407 6.02 -3.03 -8.92
N SER A 408 6.27 -1.76 -8.58
CA SER A 408 6.96 -1.39 -7.33
C SER A 408 6.04 -0.69 -6.32
N PHE A 409 6.28 -0.97 -5.04
CA PHE A 409 5.60 -0.38 -3.88
C PHE A 409 6.67 0.26 -2.98
N PRO A 410 6.96 1.57 -3.16
CA PRO A 410 8.13 2.19 -2.55
C PRO A 410 7.92 2.63 -1.09
N ASP A 411 6.67 2.76 -0.63
CA ASP A 411 6.29 3.44 0.60
C ASP A 411 5.25 2.67 1.43
N VAL A 412 5.40 1.35 1.54
CA VAL A 412 4.51 0.52 2.37
C VAL A 412 4.61 0.94 3.84
N ASP A 413 3.50 1.28 4.47
CA ASP A 413 3.40 1.53 5.91
C ASP A 413 2.08 0.98 6.44
N ILE A 414 2.06 -0.32 6.76
CA ILE A 414 0.84 -1.04 7.10
C ILE A 414 0.91 -1.61 8.51
N THR A 415 -0.16 -1.39 9.27
CA THR A 415 -0.47 -2.13 10.50
C THR A 415 -1.59 -3.14 10.22
N ALA A 416 -1.21 -4.40 10.10
CA ALA A 416 -2.11 -5.52 9.87
C ALA A 416 -2.81 -5.95 11.17
N THR A 417 -4.15 -6.01 11.13
CA THR A 417 -5.02 -6.51 12.20
C THR A 417 -5.50 -7.95 11.96
N SER A 418 -5.17 -8.49 10.79
CA SER A 418 -5.46 -9.87 10.37
C SER A 418 -4.44 -10.28 9.29
N ALA A 419 -4.58 -11.49 8.75
CA ALA A 419 -3.60 -12.06 7.83
C ALA A 419 -3.34 -11.13 6.63
N PHE A 420 -2.08 -10.85 6.31
CA PHE A 420 -1.72 -9.79 5.37
C PHE A 420 -0.52 -10.13 4.49
N GLY A 421 -0.63 -9.73 3.22
CA GLY A 421 0.48 -9.54 2.29
C GLY A 421 0.23 -8.29 1.45
N VAL A 422 1.28 -7.55 1.07
CA VAL A 422 1.11 -6.25 0.37
C VAL A 422 0.31 -6.42 -0.92
N ILE A 423 0.58 -7.49 -1.68
CA ILE A 423 -0.15 -7.77 -2.92
C ILE A 423 -1.42 -8.56 -2.61
N VAL A 424 -1.31 -9.66 -1.86
CA VAL A 424 -2.41 -10.61 -1.69
C VAL A 424 -2.57 -11.16 -0.27
N GLY A 425 -3.82 -11.40 0.12
CA GLY A 425 -4.14 -12.21 1.29
C GLY A 425 -3.92 -13.70 1.03
N ASP A 426 -4.37 -14.19 -0.13
CA ASP A 426 -4.29 -15.59 -0.56
C ASP A 426 -3.95 -15.70 -2.05
N HIS A 427 -2.88 -16.41 -2.39
CA HIS A 427 -2.47 -16.70 -3.76
C HIS A 427 -2.69 -18.18 -4.09
N SER A 428 -3.38 -18.51 -5.20
CA SER A 428 -3.86 -19.88 -5.43
C SER A 428 -3.40 -20.58 -6.72
N VAL A 429 -3.28 -19.91 -7.88
CA VAL A 429 -2.95 -20.59 -9.16
C VAL A 429 -2.05 -19.78 -10.09
N GLY A 430 -2.29 -18.47 -10.20
CA GLY A 430 -1.57 -17.60 -11.15
C GLY A 430 -0.12 -17.31 -10.77
N ILE A 431 0.41 -16.21 -11.32
CA ILE A 431 1.82 -15.82 -11.15
C ILE A 431 1.90 -14.39 -10.61
N ILE A 432 2.62 -14.22 -9.50
CA ILE A 432 3.09 -12.92 -9.03
C ILE A 432 4.58 -12.80 -9.37
N ASP A 433 4.94 -11.87 -10.25
CA ASP A 433 6.29 -11.81 -10.82
C ASP A 433 6.86 -10.41 -10.95
N ASN A 434 8.17 -10.26 -10.76
CA ASN A 434 8.85 -8.97 -10.91
C ASN A 434 8.20 -7.88 -10.04
N ILE A 435 8.28 -8.07 -8.73
CA ILE A 435 7.69 -7.15 -7.74
C ILE A 435 8.80 -6.57 -6.87
N VAL A 436 8.72 -5.27 -6.60
CA VAL A 436 9.61 -4.58 -5.66
C VAL A 436 8.78 -4.01 -4.51
N VAL A 437 9.12 -4.32 -3.27
CA VAL A 437 8.41 -3.82 -2.07
C VAL A 437 9.39 -3.20 -1.08
N LYS A 438 9.06 -2.02 -0.58
CA LYS A 438 9.81 -1.29 0.44
C LYS A 438 8.91 -0.72 1.51
N GLY A 439 9.38 -0.74 2.76
CA GLY A 439 8.73 -0.04 3.86
C GLY A 439 8.57 -0.89 5.11
N THR A 440 7.47 -0.65 5.84
CA THR A 440 7.21 -1.22 7.17
C THR A 440 5.91 -2.01 7.20
N LEU A 441 5.96 -3.20 7.80
CA LEU A 441 4.78 -4.02 8.11
C LEU A 441 4.75 -4.30 9.62
N LYS A 442 3.58 -4.12 10.24
CA LYS A 442 3.35 -4.41 11.65
C LYS A 442 2.18 -5.36 11.82
N SER A 443 2.23 -6.33 12.73
CA SER A 443 1.04 -7.11 13.14
C SER A 443 0.63 -6.81 14.58
N THR A 444 -0.65 -6.57 14.80
CA THR A 444 -1.24 -6.37 16.14
C THR A 444 -2.05 -7.58 16.61
N ASN A 445 -2.40 -8.47 15.71
CA ASN A 445 -2.99 -9.76 16.04
C ASN A 445 -1.87 -10.79 16.25
N THR A 446 -2.13 -11.78 17.10
CA THR A 446 -1.15 -12.82 17.44
C THR A 446 -1.41 -14.16 16.74
N GLY A 447 -2.56 -14.31 16.07
CA GLY A 447 -2.98 -15.55 15.40
C GLY A 447 -3.00 -15.49 13.88
N ASP A 448 -2.69 -14.34 13.29
CA ASP A 448 -2.68 -14.08 11.85
C ASP A 448 -1.39 -14.57 11.16
N LEU A 449 -1.39 -14.47 9.82
CA LEU A 449 -0.27 -14.78 8.94
C LEU A 449 0.29 -13.49 8.36
N LEU A 450 1.61 -13.34 8.29
CA LEU A 450 2.21 -12.14 7.73
C LEU A 450 3.25 -12.47 6.66
N GLY A 451 3.05 -11.93 5.47
CA GLY A 451 4.03 -11.99 4.38
C GLY A 451 4.33 -10.61 3.82
N GLY A 452 5.53 -10.40 3.27
CA GLY A 452 5.82 -9.18 2.52
C GLY A 452 4.99 -9.07 1.23
N ILE A 453 4.70 -10.19 0.58
CA ILE A 453 3.92 -10.24 -0.67
C ILE A 453 2.56 -10.88 -0.47
N ALA A 454 2.54 -12.06 0.17
CA ALA A 454 1.34 -12.87 0.35
C ALA A 454 1.19 -13.32 1.80
N ALA A 455 0.02 -13.17 2.42
CA ALA A 455 -0.19 -13.79 3.74
C ALA A 455 -0.09 -15.33 3.62
N GLU A 456 -0.70 -15.87 2.57
CA GLU A 456 -0.76 -17.30 2.29
C GLU A 456 -0.68 -17.60 0.80
N ILE A 457 -0.04 -18.73 0.47
CA ILE A 457 -0.02 -19.34 -0.85
C ILE A 457 -0.71 -20.71 -0.75
N THR A 458 -1.91 -20.81 -1.31
CA THR A 458 -2.63 -22.08 -1.49
C THR A 458 -2.26 -22.79 -2.80
N GLY A 459 -1.60 -22.09 -3.71
CA GLY A 459 -0.95 -22.61 -4.92
C GLY A 459 -0.47 -21.45 -5.82
N GLY A 460 0.13 -21.77 -6.97
CA GLY A 460 0.69 -20.76 -7.88
C GLY A 460 2.12 -20.37 -7.55
N GLN A 461 2.65 -19.41 -8.32
CA GLN A 461 4.07 -19.02 -8.27
C GLN A 461 4.24 -17.58 -7.84
N ILE A 462 5.16 -17.36 -6.89
CA ILE A 462 5.73 -16.04 -6.60
C ILE A 462 7.21 -16.07 -7.01
N SER A 463 7.59 -15.22 -7.95
CA SER A 463 8.96 -15.15 -8.43
C SER A 463 9.48 -13.76 -8.72
N ASN A 464 10.81 -13.62 -8.81
CA ASN A 464 11.47 -12.36 -9.14
C ASN A 464 11.02 -11.23 -8.21
N VAL A 465 11.05 -11.48 -6.90
CA VAL A 465 10.65 -10.47 -5.91
C VAL A 465 11.87 -9.92 -5.20
N TYR A 466 11.92 -8.60 -5.05
CA TYR A 466 12.84 -7.94 -4.14
C TYR A 466 12.03 -7.22 -3.06
N ALA A 467 12.19 -7.62 -1.79
CA ALA A 467 11.49 -7.03 -0.66
C ALA A 467 12.47 -6.55 0.40
N ASN A 468 12.52 -5.23 0.62
CA ASN A 468 13.31 -4.61 1.67
C ASN A 468 12.36 -4.03 2.72
N LEU A 469 12.15 -4.80 3.78
CA LEU A 469 11.07 -4.57 4.74
C LEU A 469 11.58 -4.53 6.17
N THR A 470 11.01 -3.62 6.95
CA THR A 470 11.05 -3.68 8.42
C THR A 470 9.74 -4.30 8.91
N ILE A 471 9.83 -5.50 9.48
CA ILE A 471 8.67 -6.26 9.95
C ILE A 471 8.68 -6.30 11.48
N GLU A 472 7.65 -5.76 12.11
CA GLU A 472 7.42 -5.90 13.55
C GLU A 472 6.22 -6.80 13.80
N THR A 473 6.43 -7.96 14.41
CA THR A 473 5.38 -8.97 14.47
C THR A 473 5.11 -9.46 15.89
N THR A 474 3.83 -9.67 16.18
CA THR A 474 3.35 -10.39 17.36
C THR A 474 2.69 -11.73 17.00
N CYS A 475 2.66 -12.08 15.71
CA CYS A 475 2.10 -13.32 15.18
C CYS A 475 3.16 -14.36 14.81
N GLY A 476 2.70 -15.56 14.45
CA GLY A 476 3.55 -16.65 13.94
C GLY A 476 3.32 -16.86 12.45
N MET A 477 4.11 -17.72 11.80
CA MET A 477 4.04 -17.93 10.34
C MET A 477 4.29 -16.62 9.59
N VAL A 478 5.51 -16.11 9.75
CA VAL A 478 5.95 -14.83 9.19
C VAL A 478 7.06 -15.07 8.17
N GLY A 479 6.93 -14.45 6.99
CA GLY A 479 7.95 -14.49 5.94
C GLY A 479 8.14 -13.15 5.26
N GLY A 480 9.37 -12.83 4.85
CA GLY A 480 9.61 -11.65 4.01
C GLY A 480 8.92 -11.73 2.65
N ILE A 481 8.57 -12.93 2.16
CA ILE A 481 7.72 -13.13 0.97
C ILE A 481 6.34 -13.64 1.37
N ALA A 482 6.27 -14.76 2.09
CA ALA A 482 4.98 -15.36 2.47
C ALA A 482 4.95 -15.89 3.90
N GLY A 483 3.82 -15.69 4.57
CA GLY A 483 3.61 -16.27 5.91
C GLY A 483 3.51 -17.80 5.87
N ARG A 484 2.68 -18.32 4.95
CA ARG A 484 2.46 -19.76 4.78
C ARG A 484 2.34 -20.18 3.31
N ALA A 485 2.87 -21.35 2.97
CA ALA A 485 2.69 -22.04 1.70
C ALA A 485 2.14 -23.46 1.92
N LYS A 486 1.06 -23.84 1.23
CA LYS A 486 0.28 -25.04 1.58
C LYS A 486 0.54 -26.26 0.71
N THR A 487 0.64 -26.10 -0.61
CA THR A 487 0.51 -27.22 -1.55
C THR A 487 1.77 -27.41 -2.38
N GLY A 488 1.89 -28.54 -3.08
CA GLY A 488 2.98 -28.76 -4.03
C GLY A 488 2.93 -27.85 -5.26
N ALA A 489 1.80 -27.16 -5.49
CA ALA A 489 1.68 -26.12 -6.51
C ALA A 489 2.23 -24.77 -6.01
N SER A 490 2.54 -24.62 -4.73
CA SER A 490 3.11 -23.40 -4.16
C SER A 490 4.61 -23.33 -4.44
N VAL A 491 5.00 -22.42 -5.34
CA VAL A 491 6.39 -22.21 -5.75
C VAL A 491 6.84 -20.81 -5.36
N ILE A 492 7.98 -20.71 -4.68
CA ILE A 492 8.66 -19.45 -4.39
C ILE A 492 10.05 -19.52 -5.02
N ALA A 493 10.33 -18.66 -5.98
CA ALA A 493 11.54 -18.77 -6.79
C ALA A 493 12.22 -17.43 -7.06
N ASN A 494 13.53 -17.37 -6.93
CA ASN A 494 14.31 -16.19 -7.30
C ASN A 494 13.83 -14.93 -6.55
N CYS A 495 13.77 -14.99 -5.22
CA CYS A 495 13.35 -13.87 -4.38
C CYS A 495 14.52 -13.40 -3.50
N THR A 496 14.66 -12.10 -3.31
CA THR A 496 15.58 -11.49 -2.34
C THR A 496 14.80 -10.78 -1.25
N THR A 497 15.15 -11.03 0.01
CA THR A 497 14.63 -10.28 1.15
C THR A 497 15.73 -9.61 1.97
N GLU A 498 15.52 -8.35 2.30
CA GLU A 498 16.43 -7.50 3.07
C GLU A 498 15.68 -6.75 4.17
N GLY A 499 16.42 -6.13 5.10
CA GLY A 499 15.84 -5.40 6.23
C GLY A 499 15.80 -6.25 7.49
N SER A 500 14.69 -6.21 8.23
CA SER A 500 14.62 -6.85 9.55
C SER A 500 13.26 -7.45 9.89
N ILE A 501 13.29 -8.49 10.72
CA ILE A 501 12.10 -9.07 11.37
C ILE A 501 12.34 -9.03 12.88
N SER A 502 11.53 -8.26 13.60
CA SER A 502 11.53 -8.19 15.07
C SER A 502 10.30 -8.91 15.63
N VAL A 503 10.51 -10.08 16.23
CA VAL A 503 9.47 -10.90 16.85
C VAL A 503 9.27 -10.50 18.31
N ARG A 504 8.08 -9.97 18.61
CA ARG A 504 7.73 -9.36 19.91
C ARG A 504 6.84 -10.25 20.80
N ALA A 505 6.52 -11.46 20.36
CA ALA A 505 5.72 -12.44 21.11
C ALA A 505 6.27 -13.86 20.93
N LEU A 506 6.00 -14.76 21.89
CA LEU A 506 6.44 -16.15 21.82
C LEU A 506 5.67 -16.87 20.69
N LYS A 507 6.32 -16.98 19.53
CA LYS A 507 5.75 -17.47 18.27
C LYS A 507 6.74 -18.37 17.53
N THR A 508 6.25 -18.99 16.48
CA THR A 508 6.99 -20.01 15.72
C THR A 508 6.85 -19.80 14.22
N ARG A 509 7.73 -20.45 13.44
CA ARG A 509 7.68 -20.50 11.97
C ARG A 509 7.95 -19.13 11.37
N ILE A 510 9.15 -18.62 11.59
CA ILE A 510 9.56 -17.26 11.20
C ILE A 510 10.73 -17.38 10.24
N ALA A 511 10.69 -16.66 9.12
CA ALA A 511 11.82 -16.64 8.20
C ALA A 511 11.92 -15.41 7.31
N GLY A 512 13.07 -15.28 6.65
CA GLY A 512 13.28 -14.25 5.65
C GLY A 512 12.47 -14.48 4.36
N ILE A 513 12.13 -15.71 3.97
CA ILE A 513 11.35 -15.98 2.73
C ILE A 513 9.97 -16.55 3.05
N VAL A 514 9.88 -17.77 3.61
CA VAL A 514 8.60 -18.43 3.94
C VAL A 514 8.57 -18.88 5.39
N GLY A 515 7.56 -18.45 6.15
CA GLY A 515 7.40 -18.86 7.55
C GLY A 515 7.08 -20.34 7.72
N ARG A 516 6.03 -20.83 7.04
CA ARG A 516 5.53 -22.23 7.16
C ARG A 516 5.27 -22.90 5.81
N GLY A 517 5.64 -24.18 5.72
CA GLY A 517 5.23 -25.11 4.65
C GLY A 517 4.29 -26.22 5.16
N GLU A 518 3.27 -26.60 4.38
CA GLU A 518 2.34 -27.70 4.75
C GLU A 518 2.43 -28.96 3.87
N SER A 519 2.82 -28.87 2.60
CA SER A 519 3.03 -30.03 1.71
C SER A 519 4.34 -29.91 0.90
N ALA A 520 4.40 -30.47 -0.31
CA ALA A 520 5.56 -30.49 -1.22
C ALA A 520 5.90 -29.12 -1.86
N VAL A 521 5.87 -28.06 -1.06
CA VAL A 521 6.22 -26.68 -1.46
C VAL A 521 7.67 -26.64 -1.95
N ALA A 522 7.96 -25.84 -2.98
CA ALA A 522 9.31 -25.65 -3.48
C ALA A 522 9.79 -24.21 -3.25
N ILE A 523 10.94 -24.05 -2.58
CA ILE A 523 11.66 -22.78 -2.44
C ILE A 523 12.98 -22.90 -3.18
N ARG A 524 13.22 -22.06 -4.18
CA ARG A 524 14.42 -22.15 -5.01
C ARG A 524 15.07 -20.80 -5.29
N ASN A 525 16.38 -20.77 -5.39
CA ASN A 525 17.13 -19.61 -5.89
C ASN A 525 16.90 -18.34 -5.05
N CYS A 526 16.55 -18.48 -3.78
CA CYS A 526 16.19 -17.33 -2.92
C CYS A 526 17.39 -16.87 -2.09
N LEU A 527 17.50 -15.56 -1.90
CA LEU A 527 18.49 -14.90 -1.05
C LEU A 527 17.78 -14.19 0.10
N SER A 528 18.27 -14.37 1.32
CA SER A 528 17.85 -13.55 2.46
C SER A 528 19.07 -12.93 3.14
N THR A 529 19.05 -11.62 3.31
CA THR A 529 20.05 -10.85 4.07
C THR A 529 19.45 -10.29 5.35
N MET A 530 18.20 -10.65 5.68
CA MET A 530 17.47 -10.08 6.81
C MET A 530 18.14 -10.34 8.15
N SER A 531 18.04 -9.34 9.04
CA SER A 531 18.29 -9.53 10.46
C SER A 531 17.00 -9.95 11.16
N ILE A 532 16.94 -11.20 11.63
CA ILE A 532 15.78 -11.78 12.31
C ILE A 532 16.10 -11.90 13.80
N SER A 533 15.35 -11.20 14.64
CA SER A 533 15.59 -11.16 16.08
C SER A 533 14.28 -11.35 16.87
N ALA A 534 14.40 -11.97 18.03
CA ALA A 534 13.31 -12.04 19.01
C ALA A 534 13.63 -11.18 20.24
N THR A 535 12.68 -10.35 20.64
CA THR A 535 12.78 -9.55 21.88
C THR A 535 12.25 -10.31 23.10
N VAL A 536 11.73 -11.52 22.89
CA VAL A 536 11.16 -12.40 23.92
C VAL A 536 11.76 -13.81 23.80
N GLY A 537 11.80 -14.54 24.90
CA GLY A 537 12.25 -15.93 24.90
C GLY A 537 11.25 -16.89 24.26
N GLY A 538 11.75 -18.02 23.77
CA GLY A 538 10.95 -19.15 23.25
C GLY A 538 10.59 -19.12 21.76
N VAL A 539 11.08 -18.15 20.98
CA VAL A 539 10.74 -18.03 19.54
C VAL A 539 11.44 -19.09 18.69
N ASN A 540 10.72 -20.13 18.28
CA ASN A 540 11.32 -21.32 17.66
C ASN A 540 10.96 -21.52 16.18
N GLY A 541 11.69 -22.41 15.50
CA GLY A 541 11.46 -22.72 14.10
C GLY A 541 11.77 -21.52 13.22
N VAL A 542 12.99 -21.00 13.37
CA VAL A 542 13.45 -19.77 12.73
C VAL A 542 14.56 -20.08 11.73
N GLY A 543 14.38 -19.69 10.47
CA GLY A 543 15.45 -19.81 9.48
C GLY A 543 15.62 -18.55 8.66
N GLY A 544 16.78 -18.38 8.04
CA GLY A 544 17.02 -17.24 7.15
C GLY A 544 16.16 -17.30 5.88
N ILE A 545 15.91 -18.51 5.36
CA ILE A 545 15.03 -18.75 4.19
C ILE A 545 13.68 -19.31 4.62
N PHE A 546 13.67 -20.33 5.47
CA PHE A 546 12.47 -21.08 5.81
C PHE A 546 12.30 -21.30 7.31
N GLY A 547 11.08 -21.14 7.83
CA GLY A 547 10.84 -21.25 9.27
C GLY A 547 10.76 -22.72 9.71
N ALA A 548 9.60 -23.33 9.55
CA ALA A 548 9.43 -24.75 9.84
C ALA A 548 8.31 -25.42 9.04
N ASN A 549 8.55 -26.67 8.63
CA ASN A 549 7.58 -27.49 7.91
C ASN A 549 6.74 -28.35 8.85
N ASN A 550 5.66 -28.93 8.31
CA ASN A 550 4.84 -29.95 8.97
C ASN A 550 4.81 -31.28 8.19
N ASN A 551 5.73 -31.45 7.24
CA ASN A 551 5.81 -32.59 6.31
C ASN A 551 7.28 -32.93 5.99
N ASP A 552 7.48 -33.91 5.11
CA ASP A 552 8.79 -34.43 4.71
C ASP A 552 9.11 -34.25 3.22
N ASN A 553 8.21 -33.62 2.45
CA ASN A 553 8.24 -33.58 0.99
C ASN A 553 8.43 -32.17 0.40
N MET A 554 8.58 -31.14 1.23
CA MET A 554 9.07 -29.82 0.81
C MET A 554 10.51 -29.91 0.28
N SER A 555 10.89 -29.00 -0.64
CA SER A 555 12.27 -28.82 -1.10
C SER A 555 12.76 -27.38 -0.92
N ILE A 556 14.03 -27.24 -0.55
CA ILE A 556 14.73 -25.96 -0.44
C ILE A 556 16.05 -26.10 -1.21
N ASP A 557 16.09 -25.52 -2.39
CA ASP A 557 17.16 -25.76 -3.35
C ASP A 557 17.85 -24.43 -3.71
N GLU A 558 19.18 -24.43 -3.79
CA GLU A 558 19.93 -23.30 -4.38
C GLU A 558 19.68 -21.95 -3.68
N CYS A 559 19.42 -21.98 -2.37
CA CYS A 559 19.14 -20.80 -1.57
C CYS A 559 20.36 -20.32 -0.79
N MET A 560 20.41 -19.02 -0.50
CA MET A 560 21.51 -18.39 0.21
C MET A 560 21.04 -17.52 1.37
N PHE A 561 21.74 -17.60 2.50
CA PHE A 561 21.55 -16.69 3.61
C PHE A 561 22.84 -15.99 3.99
N THR A 562 22.77 -14.66 4.14
CA THR A 562 23.90 -13.82 4.58
C THR A 562 23.52 -12.87 5.72
N GLY A 563 22.30 -13.01 6.25
CA GLY A 563 21.76 -12.16 7.30
C GLY A 563 22.21 -12.59 8.69
N ARG A 564 21.41 -12.23 9.71
CA ARG A 564 21.69 -12.55 11.11
C ARG A 564 20.46 -13.12 11.80
N LEU A 565 20.64 -14.15 12.62
CA LEU A 565 19.61 -14.69 13.50
C LEU A 565 20.03 -14.44 14.96
N ASN A 566 19.17 -13.80 15.75
CA ASN A 566 19.51 -13.44 17.14
C ASN A 566 18.41 -13.79 18.14
N ASN A 567 18.79 -14.48 19.21
CA ASN A 567 17.92 -14.88 20.33
C ASN A 567 16.73 -15.76 19.88
N VAL A 568 16.98 -16.73 19.00
CA VAL A 568 15.96 -17.63 18.43
C VAL A 568 16.32 -19.10 18.64
N PHE A 569 15.36 -20.01 18.45
CA PHE A 569 15.48 -21.44 18.77
C PHE A 569 15.15 -22.30 17.56
N MET A 570 15.62 -23.55 17.57
CA MET A 570 15.44 -24.49 16.46
C MET A 570 15.74 -23.80 15.13
N CYS A 571 16.98 -23.33 14.99
CA CYS A 571 17.32 -22.33 13.99
C CYS A 571 18.52 -22.71 13.12
N GLY A 572 18.55 -22.13 11.92
CA GLY A 572 19.68 -22.22 11.02
C GLY A 572 19.60 -21.23 9.86
N GLY A 573 20.71 -21.01 9.18
CA GLY A 573 20.80 -19.99 8.13
C GLY A 573 19.80 -20.23 6.99
N ILE A 574 19.54 -21.50 6.65
CA ILE A 574 18.52 -21.85 5.64
C ILE A 574 17.18 -22.12 6.31
N ALA A 575 17.12 -23.06 7.25
CA ALA A 575 15.85 -23.50 7.83
C ALA A 575 15.87 -23.61 9.36
N GLY A 576 14.75 -23.32 10.02
CA GLY A 576 14.58 -23.78 11.40
C GLY A 576 14.39 -25.29 11.45
N VAL A 577 13.29 -25.76 10.83
CA VAL A 577 13.01 -27.18 10.59
C VAL A 577 12.71 -27.39 9.10
N GLY A 578 13.66 -27.96 8.36
CA GLY A 578 13.57 -28.07 6.89
C GLY A 578 13.62 -29.52 6.40
N ALA A 579 13.06 -29.78 5.22
CA ALA A 579 13.16 -31.06 4.52
C ALA A 579 13.84 -30.85 3.16
N ASN A 580 14.62 -31.86 2.73
CA ASN A 580 15.23 -31.95 1.40
C ASN A 580 15.95 -30.65 0.98
N ILE A 581 16.97 -30.28 1.75
CA ILE A 581 17.76 -29.07 1.53
C ILE A 581 18.95 -29.40 0.63
N ARG A 582 19.06 -28.76 -0.52
CA ARG A 582 20.17 -29.04 -1.46
C ARG A 582 20.82 -27.78 -1.98
N ASN A 583 22.12 -27.88 -2.23
CA ASN A 583 22.89 -26.82 -2.88
C ASN A 583 22.71 -25.45 -2.22
N CYS A 584 22.58 -25.40 -0.89
CA CYS A 584 22.37 -24.14 -0.19
C CYS A 584 23.67 -23.58 0.39
N LEU A 585 23.77 -22.26 0.47
CA LEU A 585 24.94 -21.54 0.97
C LEU A 585 24.58 -20.66 2.16
N VAL A 586 25.33 -20.79 3.25
CA VAL A 586 25.32 -19.83 4.36
C VAL A 586 26.68 -19.16 4.41
N GLU A 587 26.66 -17.85 4.25
CA GLU A 587 27.85 -17.00 4.22
C GLU A 587 27.76 -15.98 5.35
N GLY A 588 28.66 -16.05 6.31
CA GLY A 588 28.75 -15.02 7.35
C GLY A 588 29.51 -13.77 6.89
N GLN A 589 29.53 -12.74 7.74
CA GLN A 589 29.92 -11.37 7.35
C GLN A 589 31.38 -10.97 7.65
N GLY A 590 32.26 -11.90 8.03
CA GLY A 590 33.67 -11.56 8.28
C GLY A 590 34.56 -12.76 8.60
N ALA A 591 35.80 -12.74 8.08
CA ALA A 591 36.79 -13.82 8.29
C ALA A 591 37.28 -13.92 9.73
N ASP A 592 37.13 -12.85 10.53
CA ASP A 592 37.53 -12.79 11.94
C ASP A 592 36.51 -13.45 12.89
N MET A 593 35.28 -13.74 12.42
CA MET A 593 34.23 -14.46 13.16
C MET A 593 33.92 -13.89 14.56
N SER A 594 34.19 -12.60 14.76
CA SER A 594 34.11 -11.94 16.08
C SER A 594 32.67 -11.67 16.56
N SER A 595 31.69 -11.69 15.65
CA SER A 595 30.27 -11.53 15.94
C SER A 595 29.45 -12.72 15.44
N PRO A 596 28.63 -13.35 16.30
CA PRO A 596 27.83 -14.50 15.90
C PRO A 596 26.76 -14.10 14.88
N MET A 597 26.77 -14.81 13.74
CA MET A 597 25.76 -14.76 12.70
C MET A 597 24.46 -15.41 13.17
N ILE A 598 24.58 -16.50 13.94
CA ILE A 598 23.44 -17.21 14.55
C ILE A 598 23.67 -17.26 16.06
N THR A 599 22.77 -16.65 16.80
CA THR A 599 22.73 -16.73 18.27
C THR A 599 21.49 -17.47 18.70
N VAL A 600 21.67 -18.72 19.14
CA VAL A 600 20.62 -19.58 19.68
C VAL A 600 20.27 -19.12 21.10
N GLY A 601 19.00 -18.77 21.33
CA GLY A 601 18.51 -18.29 22.62
C GLY A 601 18.03 -19.38 23.59
N GLY A 602 17.81 -18.97 24.86
CA GLY A 602 16.97 -19.57 25.92
C GLY A 602 17.41 -20.82 26.69
N THR A 603 16.44 -21.67 27.07
CA THR A 603 16.62 -22.78 28.03
C THR A 603 17.06 -24.08 27.34
N ILE A 604 17.98 -24.79 28.01
CA ILE A 604 18.69 -26.02 27.61
C ILE A 604 17.87 -27.04 26.77
N ASN A 605 16.58 -27.22 27.04
CA ASN A 605 15.75 -28.29 26.45
C ASN A 605 15.11 -28.02 25.08
N THR A 606 15.25 -26.83 24.49
CA THR A 606 14.63 -26.50 23.17
C THR A 606 15.58 -25.82 22.18
N SER A 607 16.85 -25.68 22.53
CA SER A 607 17.82 -24.84 21.83
C SER A 607 18.69 -25.63 20.83
N SER A 608 18.13 -26.01 19.68
CA SER A 608 18.94 -26.53 18.55
C SER A 608 19.37 -25.43 17.58
N GLY A 609 20.60 -25.51 17.08
CA GLY A 609 21.16 -24.55 16.12
C GLY A 609 22.17 -25.16 15.16
N GLY A 610 21.94 -25.03 13.85
CA GLY A 610 22.88 -25.49 12.83
C GLY A 610 23.18 -24.42 11.80
N GLY A 611 24.31 -24.50 11.11
CA GLY A 611 24.64 -23.53 10.05
C GLY A 611 23.60 -23.51 8.94
N ILE A 612 23.16 -24.69 8.47
CA ILE A 612 22.07 -24.82 7.49
C ILE A 612 20.72 -24.90 8.19
N CYS A 613 20.54 -25.81 9.14
CA CYS A 613 19.27 -25.94 9.85
C CYS A 613 19.36 -26.37 11.31
N GLY A 614 18.36 -26.00 12.11
CA GLY A 614 18.22 -26.52 13.46
C GLY A 614 17.84 -27.99 13.45
N THR A 615 16.84 -28.36 12.64
CA THR A 615 16.42 -29.76 12.48
C THR A 615 16.25 -30.10 11.01
N GLY A 616 17.02 -31.09 10.56
CA GLY A 616 16.96 -31.63 9.20
C GLY A 616 15.98 -32.80 9.08
N LYS A 617 15.25 -32.86 7.97
CA LYS A 617 14.42 -33.99 7.55
C LYS A 617 14.80 -34.44 6.15
N GLY A 618 14.73 -35.74 5.90
CA GLY A 618 15.21 -36.30 4.64
C GLY A 618 16.68 -35.93 4.38
N VAL A 619 16.99 -35.51 3.16
CA VAL A 619 18.37 -35.23 2.78
C VAL A 619 18.76 -33.77 2.99
N ILE A 620 19.97 -33.57 3.50
CA ILE A 620 20.72 -32.31 3.36
C ILE A 620 21.97 -32.64 2.55
N GLU A 621 22.10 -32.09 1.34
CA GLU A 621 23.17 -32.46 0.41
C GLU A 621 23.79 -31.23 -0.26
N ASN A 622 25.10 -31.30 -0.51
CA ASN A 622 25.86 -30.26 -1.21
C ASN A 622 25.70 -28.86 -0.59
N CYS A 623 25.55 -28.78 0.72
CA CYS A 623 25.41 -27.51 1.42
C CYS A 623 26.76 -26.98 1.91
N VAL A 624 26.93 -25.67 1.89
CA VAL A 624 28.16 -24.99 2.30
C VAL A 624 27.85 -23.99 3.40
N VAL A 625 28.60 -24.05 4.49
CA VAL A 625 28.58 -23.03 5.55
C VAL A 625 29.99 -22.50 5.70
N ARG A 626 30.15 -21.18 5.56
CA ARG A 626 31.47 -20.56 5.72
C ARG A 626 31.46 -19.16 6.28
N ASN A 627 32.61 -18.77 6.83
CA ASN A 627 32.88 -17.45 7.39
C ASN A 627 31.85 -17.05 8.46
N ALA A 628 31.40 -18.02 9.26
CA ALA A 628 30.25 -17.87 10.15
C ALA A 628 30.61 -18.24 11.59
N ALA A 629 30.03 -17.50 12.54
CA ALA A 629 30.07 -17.83 13.96
C ALA A 629 28.67 -18.19 14.46
N LEU A 630 28.56 -19.32 15.14
CA LEU A 630 27.34 -19.82 15.76
C LEU A 630 27.54 -19.95 17.27
N SER A 631 26.61 -19.41 18.05
CA SER A 631 26.73 -19.42 19.52
C SER A 631 25.41 -19.67 20.23
N GLY A 632 25.43 -20.31 21.40
CA GLY A 632 24.24 -20.43 22.24
C GLY A 632 24.32 -21.55 23.29
N VAL A 633 23.34 -21.60 24.18
CA VAL A 633 23.24 -22.65 25.22
C VAL A 633 22.47 -23.83 24.67
N THR A 634 23.04 -25.03 24.75
CA THR A 634 22.52 -26.23 24.08
C THR A 634 22.57 -27.48 24.98
N THR A 635 22.17 -28.63 24.46
CA THR A 635 22.38 -29.95 25.10
C THR A 635 23.14 -30.88 24.18
N THR A 636 23.58 -32.01 24.71
CA THR A 636 24.07 -33.13 23.91
C THR A 636 23.05 -33.66 22.90
N ALA A 637 21.74 -33.55 23.20
CA ALA A 637 20.67 -33.97 22.29
C ALA A 637 20.33 -32.92 21.22
N LEU A 638 20.64 -31.65 21.48
CA LEU A 638 20.37 -30.50 20.61
C LEU A 638 21.60 -29.59 20.52
N PRO A 639 22.76 -30.08 20.05
CA PRO A 639 24.03 -29.34 20.11
C PRO A 639 24.10 -28.25 19.02
N ILE A 640 25.12 -27.40 19.07
CA ILE A 640 25.43 -26.53 17.93
C ILE A 640 26.22 -27.33 16.89
N ALA A 641 25.84 -27.24 15.62
CA ALA A 641 26.52 -27.96 14.56
C ALA A 641 26.79 -27.11 13.31
N GLY A 642 27.83 -27.47 12.56
CA GLY A 642 28.19 -26.76 11.32
C GLY A 642 27.12 -26.81 10.23
N ILE A 643 26.38 -27.93 10.10
CA ILE A 643 25.28 -28.09 9.12
C ILE A 643 23.93 -28.22 9.83
N SER A 644 23.72 -29.31 10.59
CA SER A 644 22.42 -29.60 11.23
C SER A 644 22.59 -30.03 12.68
N SER A 645 21.84 -29.41 13.59
CA SER A 645 21.91 -29.75 15.02
C SER A 645 21.28 -31.10 15.33
N THR A 646 20.15 -31.44 14.72
CA THR A 646 19.48 -32.72 14.94
C THR A 646 18.68 -33.17 13.72
N PHE A 647 18.15 -34.39 13.74
CA PHE A 647 17.42 -35.00 12.63
C PHE A 647 16.08 -35.60 13.04
N GLN A 648 15.13 -35.51 12.12
CA GLN A 648 13.84 -36.20 12.16
C GLN A 648 13.56 -36.85 10.82
N ASN A 649 12.64 -37.82 10.76
CA ASN A 649 12.01 -38.32 9.53
C ASN A 649 13.02 -38.65 8.41
N ASN A 650 13.90 -39.63 8.63
CA ASN A 650 14.94 -40.03 7.66
C ASN A 650 15.98 -38.94 7.38
N GLY A 651 16.30 -38.13 8.40
CA GLY A 651 17.24 -37.00 8.31
C GLY A 651 18.71 -37.43 8.30
N TYR A 652 19.49 -36.89 7.36
CA TYR A 652 20.95 -37.06 7.28
C TYR A 652 21.61 -35.93 6.49
N VAL A 653 22.93 -35.77 6.65
CA VAL A 653 23.75 -34.80 5.91
C VAL A 653 24.77 -35.52 5.04
N SER A 654 24.88 -35.16 3.77
CA SER A 654 25.89 -35.72 2.88
C SER A 654 26.57 -34.66 2.01
N LYS A 655 27.80 -34.94 1.59
CA LYS A 655 28.55 -34.12 0.60
C LYS A 655 28.63 -32.63 0.98
N SER A 656 28.56 -32.31 2.26
CA SER A 656 28.44 -30.93 2.74
C SER A 656 29.75 -30.46 3.37
N ILE A 657 29.99 -29.15 3.29
CA ILE A 657 31.28 -28.55 3.60
C ILE A 657 31.10 -27.40 4.60
N VAL A 658 31.87 -27.44 5.69
CA VAL A 658 31.91 -26.39 6.71
C VAL A 658 33.33 -25.83 6.74
N SER A 659 33.51 -24.54 6.45
CA SER A 659 34.86 -23.97 6.31
C SER A 659 34.97 -22.59 6.95
N ASN A 660 36.01 -22.37 7.75
CA ASN A 660 36.20 -21.12 8.48
C ASN A 660 34.96 -20.77 9.32
N VAL A 661 34.66 -21.63 10.30
CA VAL A 661 33.47 -21.53 11.15
C VAL A 661 33.84 -21.69 12.61
N LEU A 662 33.29 -20.80 13.44
CA LEU A 662 33.37 -20.86 14.90
C LEU A 662 32.06 -21.41 15.46
N LEU A 663 32.15 -22.49 16.25
CA LEU A 663 31.02 -23.08 16.98
C LEU A 663 31.23 -22.88 18.47
N ASN A 664 30.28 -22.24 19.15
CA ASN A 664 30.33 -22.00 20.60
C ASN A 664 29.04 -22.45 21.29
N GLY A 665 29.01 -23.67 21.81
CA GLY A 665 27.82 -24.30 22.40
C GLY A 665 28.02 -24.73 23.85
N THR A 666 27.02 -25.38 24.44
CA THR A 666 27.28 -26.28 25.59
C THR A 666 27.84 -27.62 25.10
N THR A 667 27.41 -28.03 23.91
CA THR A 667 27.95 -29.16 23.14
C THR A 667 28.01 -28.74 21.68
N VAL A 668 29.09 -29.12 20.99
CA VAL A 668 29.34 -28.77 19.58
C VAL A 668 29.75 -29.98 18.74
N HIS A 669 29.37 -29.98 17.46
CA HIS A 669 29.83 -30.96 16.47
C HIS A 669 30.13 -30.28 15.13
N ALA A 670 31.16 -30.76 14.43
CA ALA A 670 31.68 -30.04 13.27
C ALA A 670 30.72 -30.02 12.07
N VAL A 671 29.93 -31.08 11.85
CA VAL A 671 28.98 -31.19 10.72
C VAL A 671 27.55 -31.41 11.23
N ALA A 672 27.31 -32.53 11.89
CA ALA A 672 25.99 -32.95 12.34
C ALA A 672 25.99 -33.18 13.86
N GLY A 673 24.97 -32.66 14.53
CA GLY A 673 24.87 -32.75 15.99
C GLY A 673 24.41 -34.11 16.51
N THR A 674 23.75 -34.91 15.69
CA THR A 674 23.31 -36.28 16.05
C THR A 674 23.56 -37.24 14.89
N ALA A 675 23.59 -38.55 15.18
CA ALA A 675 23.65 -39.56 14.14
C ALA A 675 22.44 -39.44 13.19
N ALA A 676 22.61 -39.88 11.94
CA ALA A 676 21.53 -39.94 10.96
C ALA A 676 20.32 -40.71 11.54
N ASN A 677 19.12 -40.20 11.32
CA ASN A 677 17.90 -40.73 11.88
C ASN A 677 17.08 -41.37 10.76
N GLY A 678 17.36 -42.65 10.44
CA GLY A 678 16.66 -43.40 9.40
C GLY A 678 17.59 -44.29 8.57
N THR A 679 17.31 -44.43 7.27
CA THR A 679 18.10 -45.28 6.35
C THR A 679 19.26 -44.56 5.67
N GLY A 680 19.31 -43.23 5.73
CA GLY A 680 20.43 -42.44 5.22
C GLY A 680 21.64 -42.46 6.15
N ALA A 681 22.78 -41.94 5.67
CA ALA A 681 24.02 -41.87 6.43
C ALA A 681 24.60 -40.46 6.40
N ASN A 682 25.18 -40.04 7.52
CA ASN A 682 26.06 -38.88 7.51
C ASN A 682 27.37 -39.27 6.83
N ALA A 683 27.57 -38.84 5.58
CA ALA A 683 28.67 -39.35 4.75
C ALA A 683 29.25 -38.28 3.83
N ASP A 684 30.53 -38.43 3.48
CA ASP A 684 31.23 -37.54 2.56
C ASP A 684 31.14 -36.06 2.96
N ASN A 685 31.16 -35.78 4.26
CA ASN A 685 31.18 -34.41 4.76
C ASN A 685 32.59 -33.98 5.11
N TYR A 686 32.87 -32.68 4.99
CA TYR A 686 34.23 -32.16 5.13
C TYR A 686 34.24 -30.87 5.93
N VAL A 687 35.29 -30.71 6.73
CA VAL A 687 35.49 -29.52 7.55
C VAL A 687 36.88 -28.93 7.35
N SER A 688 36.98 -27.61 7.42
CA SER A 688 38.25 -26.89 7.35
C SER A 688 38.23 -25.63 8.23
N GLU A 689 39.36 -25.31 8.85
CA GLU A 689 39.54 -24.07 9.63
C GLU A 689 38.46 -23.85 10.69
N MET A 690 38.08 -24.93 11.39
CA MET A 690 37.06 -24.88 12.42
C MET A 690 37.63 -24.40 13.75
N GLN A 691 36.83 -23.65 14.50
CA GLN A 691 37.12 -23.26 15.89
C GLN A 691 36.00 -23.76 16.79
N TYR A 692 36.36 -24.47 17.87
CA TYR A 692 35.39 -25.10 18.77
C TYR A 692 35.50 -24.52 20.17
N PHE A 693 34.36 -24.04 20.67
CA PHE A 693 34.22 -23.51 22.01
C PHE A 693 33.06 -24.19 22.72
N GLU A 694 33.26 -24.48 24.01
CA GLU A 694 32.22 -24.99 24.89
C GLU A 694 32.11 -24.11 26.13
N GLY A 695 30.92 -23.57 26.38
CA GLY A 695 30.70 -22.63 27.48
C GLY A 695 31.53 -21.33 27.38
N GLY A 696 31.90 -20.92 26.16
CA GLY A 696 32.75 -19.74 25.92
C GLY A 696 34.25 -19.95 26.10
N ALA A 697 34.70 -21.15 26.48
CA ALA A 697 36.11 -21.51 26.54
C ALA A 697 36.50 -22.38 25.34
N LEU A 698 37.78 -22.37 24.97
CA LEU A 698 38.31 -23.28 23.95
C LEU A 698 38.00 -24.73 24.34
N SER A 699 37.33 -25.47 23.45
CA SER A 699 36.89 -26.83 23.74
C SER A 699 38.03 -27.84 23.65
N SER A 700 37.92 -28.93 24.43
CA SER A 700 38.77 -30.13 24.31
C SER A 700 38.26 -31.12 23.26
N TYR A 701 37.12 -30.83 22.63
CA TYR A 701 36.52 -31.62 21.57
C TYR A 701 37.50 -31.81 20.39
N VAL A 702 37.68 -33.07 20.00
CA VAL A 702 38.51 -33.47 18.86
C VAL A 702 37.60 -34.10 17.81
N PRO A 703 37.46 -33.50 16.62
CA PRO A 703 36.62 -34.05 15.56
C PRO A 703 37.16 -35.40 15.09
N VAL A 704 36.26 -36.38 14.92
CA VAL A 704 36.60 -37.72 14.45
C VAL A 704 35.75 -38.09 13.24
N ASP A 705 36.41 -38.46 12.14
CA ASP A 705 35.75 -39.10 11.02
C ASP A 705 35.41 -40.55 11.37
N ASN A 706 34.20 -40.76 11.89
CA ASN A 706 33.72 -42.02 12.40
C ASN A 706 32.44 -42.48 11.71
N LYS A 707 31.99 -43.70 12.02
CA LYS A 707 30.77 -44.29 11.43
C LYS A 707 29.50 -43.47 11.68
N SER A 708 29.48 -42.61 12.70
CA SER A 708 28.35 -41.73 12.99
C SER A 708 28.34 -40.48 12.11
N GLY A 709 29.47 -40.15 11.47
CA GLY A 709 29.63 -39.08 10.49
C GLY A 709 29.35 -37.67 11.04
N LEU A 710 29.51 -37.46 12.35
CA LEU A 710 29.15 -36.20 13.01
C LEU A 710 30.08 -35.04 12.65
N ASP A 711 31.34 -35.36 12.36
CA ASP A 711 32.39 -34.34 12.30
C ASP A 711 33.00 -34.20 10.89
N GLY A 712 32.76 -35.17 10.02
CA GLY A 712 33.32 -35.22 8.67
C GLY A 712 34.86 -35.36 8.64
N ALA A 713 35.39 -35.48 7.42
CA ALA A 713 36.83 -35.55 7.21
C ALA A 713 37.45 -34.15 7.23
N VAL A 714 38.52 -33.98 8.01
CA VAL A 714 39.26 -32.72 8.09
C VAL A 714 40.09 -32.49 6.83
N LYS A 715 40.02 -31.29 6.27
CA LYS A 715 40.79 -30.83 5.10
C LYS A 715 41.51 -29.52 5.39
N LYS A 716 42.66 -29.29 4.74
CA LYS A 716 43.31 -27.98 4.75
C LYS A 716 42.54 -27.03 3.83
N ALA A 717 42.54 -25.73 4.11
CA ALA A 717 41.87 -24.74 3.27
C ALA A 717 42.34 -24.82 1.80
N ALA A 718 43.65 -25.01 1.59
CA ALA A 718 44.24 -25.18 0.26
C ALA A 718 43.74 -26.42 -0.50
N ASP A 719 43.15 -27.40 0.18
CA ASP A 719 42.58 -28.60 -0.47
C ASP A 719 41.14 -28.37 -0.97
N LEU A 720 40.47 -27.29 -0.53
CA LEU A 720 39.11 -26.93 -0.91
C LEU A 720 39.10 -26.12 -2.21
N TYR A 721 39.72 -26.60 -3.28
CA TYR A 721 39.73 -25.95 -4.61
C TYR A 721 38.66 -26.51 -5.54
N GLU A 722 38.40 -25.91 -6.70
CA GLU A 722 37.27 -26.29 -7.58
C GLU A 722 37.12 -27.81 -7.85
N ARG A 723 38.22 -28.53 -8.15
CA ARG A 723 38.13 -29.98 -8.42
C ARG A 723 37.71 -30.78 -7.20
N PHE A 724 37.98 -30.29 -5.99
CA PHE A 724 37.51 -30.93 -4.75
C PHE A 724 35.98 -30.96 -4.72
N TYR A 725 35.33 -29.85 -5.04
CA TYR A 725 33.87 -29.77 -5.08
C TYR A 725 33.28 -30.59 -6.23
N ARG A 726 33.88 -30.53 -7.43
CA ARG A 726 33.44 -31.33 -8.59
C ARG A 726 33.47 -32.84 -8.30
N ALA A 727 34.48 -33.31 -7.57
CA ALA A 727 34.60 -34.71 -7.17
C ALA A 727 33.55 -35.16 -6.12
N ARG A 728 32.73 -34.24 -5.62
CA ARG A 728 31.66 -34.46 -4.64
C ARG A 728 30.29 -34.09 -5.21
N ASP A 729 30.14 -34.16 -6.52
CA ASP A 729 28.89 -33.93 -7.25
C ASP A 729 28.30 -32.52 -7.10
N PHE A 730 29.12 -31.52 -6.77
CA PHE A 730 28.69 -30.13 -6.96
C PHE A 730 28.62 -29.84 -8.46
N ASP A 731 27.41 -29.52 -8.95
CA ASP A 731 27.22 -29.05 -10.32
C ASP A 731 27.81 -27.64 -10.48
N MET A 732 29.10 -27.61 -10.81
CA MET A 732 29.87 -26.40 -11.10
C MET A 732 29.64 -25.82 -12.51
N ALA A 733 28.63 -26.32 -13.23
CA ALA A 733 28.23 -25.79 -14.54
C ALA A 733 26.94 -24.98 -14.45
N ASN A 734 25.94 -25.45 -13.69
CA ASN A 734 24.61 -24.83 -13.67
C ASN A 734 24.20 -24.26 -12.31
N VAL A 735 24.66 -24.85 -11.21
CA VAL A 735 24.22 -24.48 -9.85
C VAL A 735 25.26 -23.64 -9.13
N TRP A 736 26.50 -24.11 -9.16
CA TRP A 736 27.65 -23.49 -8.53
C TRP A 736 28.62 -22.96 -9.59
N ARG A 737 29.42 -21.98 -9.19
CA ARG A 737 30.53 -21.42 -9.96
C ARG A 737 31.73 -21.28 -9.02
N TRP A 738 32.93 -21.48 -9.55
CA TRP A 738 34.16 -21.11 -8.86
C TRP A 738 34.43 -19.62 -9.06
N ASP A 739 34.55 -18.87 -7.98
CA ASP A 739 34.82 -17.43 -8.02
C ASP A 739 35.77 -17.07 -6.88
N THR A 740 36.90 -16.41 -7.17
CA THR A 740 37.84 -15.88 -6.15
C THR A 740 38.12 -16.90 -5.04
N ASP A 741 38.61 -18.08 -5.43
CA ASP A 741 38.99 -19.20 -4.56
C ASP A 741 37.86 -19.80 -3.70
N LYS A 742 36.61 -19.63 -4.11
CA LYS A 742 35.47 -20.17 -3.35
C LYS A 742 34.28 -20.55 -4.26
N PRO A 743 33.43 -21.50 -3.85
CA PRO A 743 32.19 -21.78 -4.57
C PRO A 743 31.14 -20.68 -4.30
N VAL A 744 30.42 -20.25 -5.32
CA VAL A 744 29.27 -19.34 -5.21
C VAL A 744 28.10 -19.89 -6.02
N LEU A 745 26.86 -19.59 -5.62
CA LEU A 745 25.69 -19.96 -6.40
C LEU A 745 25.57 -19.09 -7.66
N VAL A 746 25.13 -19.70 -8.77
CA VAL A 746 24.99 -19.03 -10.07
C VAL A 746 23.74 -18.17 -10.11
N ASN A 747 22.60 -18.75 -9.71
CA ASN A 747 21.27 -18.17 -9.84
C ASN A 747 20.63 -17.99 -8.46
N VAL A 748 21.11 -17.02 -7.67
CA VAL A 748 20.56 -16.77 -6.33
C VAL A 748 20.16 -15.32 -6.12
N GLY A 749 18.92 -15.16 -5.65
CA GLY A 749 18.31 -13.87 -5.38
C GLY A 749 17.96 -13.08 -6.64
N TYR A 750 17.01 -12.17 -6.46
CA TYR A 750 16.61 -11.19 -7.46
C TYR A 750 17.02 -9.79 -7.03
N LYS A 751 17.64 -9.02 -7.94
CA LYS A 751 18.15 -7.67 -7.62
C LYS A 751 17.15 -6.54 -7.87
N GLY A 752 15.95 -6.85 -8.38
CA GLY A 752 15.00 -5.84 -8.84
C GLY A 752 15.37 -5.29 -10.22
N SER A 753 14.43 -5.32 -11.17
CA SER A 753 14.59 -4.73 -12.52
C SER A 753 13.74 -3.47 -12.71
N ILE A 754 13.04 -3.02 -11.66
CA ILE A 754 12.12 -1.88 -11.69
C ILE A 754 12.77 -0.72 -10.92
N ALA A 755 12.82 0.45 -11.53
CA ALA A 755 13.41 1.65 -10.92
C ALA A 755 12.58 2.19 -9.74
N TYR A 756 13.29 2.81 -8.79
CA TYR A 756 12.74 3.50 -7.63
C TYR A 756 12.25 4.91 -7.92
#